data_AF-A0A439S4P8-F1
#
_entry.id   AF-A0A439S4P8-F1
#
_cell.length_a   1.000
_cell.length_b   1.000
_cell.length_c   1.000
_cell.angle_alpha   90.00
_cell.angle_beta   90.00
_cell.angle_gamma   90.00
#
_symmetry.space_group_name_H-M   'P 1'
#
loop_
_entity.id
_entity.type
_entity.pdbx_description
1 polymer ?
#
loop_
_entity_poly.entity_id
_entity_poly.type
_entity_poly.pdbx_seq_one_letter_code
_entity_poly.pdbx_strand_id
1 'polypeptide(L)'
;MANEVAAAFDTAFRDYVTDGVPSSGTHKPAKSNVRGIGPIVDAQFVLVREEMAAIEADTVAAVEVITDALDERVDIVEALAVSGIRWITQRIEARSTGNVDLATGLVNGQTLNGVTVETGKFYFLGSQTLPAQNGLYIGVAAGTATRAAFADTAAELAYIGFLLQGGSAGAGERWMLPLAVADITLETTALVFAPAGIEVSVTSEVVVARNGEATLNEGIISRLGGATFFEYETREDGDAAIIDADGNVIEIFTAGEDPSTDLADAAGDRDSLADRLDLTLDPYGNPRRHIWNEWKLRETRLRLRQLLVGVASTQFIAAFIGDSWTYRSQRFTEKVTNKLVADYGDAGGGWTGFGVTGSGGLNGNARTTYGYSRSGTWTDDEYAESVSPDISHITSTTAGSKVTVTGPALPVLSLSKLFWIGTANGVVRYRWNGGAWTSLNVQGTVGGLETADLAGLPASGAWTLEIEVVSGTCSLAGIDLRATANGVRVHKLGASGSRANHWSDVDATKWRSGLALLNPRLCVICLGVNDKANDIAPATYATNLGTIIDRIQAEIPSCDIMVMMPCETASTETYTMSQYAYEAAKVAAQQGVAWLDLQYVFGDAVAIYEDGSDRSWLASDGIHPTDDGGGGVIADVVIRTLTH
;
A
#
# COMPACT_ATOMS: atom_id res chain seq x y z
N MET A 1 -5.38 44.46 39.74
CA MET A 1 -4.50 43.54 40.50
C MET A 1 -3.29 43.10 39.68
N ALA A 2 -2.66 43.97 38.87
CA ALA A 2 -1.42 43.57 38.19
C ALA A 2 -0.26 43.69 39.20
N ASN A 3 0.54 42.64 39.32
CA ASN A 3 1.75 42.54 40.16
C ASN A 3 1.52 42.39 41.68
N GLU A 4 0.35 41.96 42.12
CA GLU A 4 0.08 41.77 43.56
C GLU A 4 0.88 40.62 44.16
N VAL A 5 1.14 39.55 43.39
CA VAL A 5 1.92 38.41 43.87
C VAL A 5 3.40 38.77 43.90
N ALA A 6 3.94 39.41 42.86
CA ALA A 6 5.30 39.93 42.84
C ALA A 6 5.58 40.87 44.02
N ALA A 7 4.69 41.84 44.27
CA ALA A 7 4.82 42.78 45.38
C ALA A 7 4.75 42.09 46.76
N ALA A 8 3.91 41.06 46.91
CA ALA A 8 3.82 40.28 48.14
C ALA A 8 5.11 39.47 48.40
N PHE A 9 5.69 38.87 47.35
CA PHE A 9 6.96 38.14 47.44
C PHE A 9 8.12 39.08 47.77
N ASP A 10 8.20 40.25 47.13
CA ASP A 10 9.21 41.26 47.45
C ASP A 10 9.12 41.75 48.89
N THR A 11 7.90 41.95 49.39
CA THR A 11 7.65 42.42 50.76
C THR A 11 7.99 41.36 51.81
N ALA A 12 7.59 40.11 51.58
CA ALA A 12 7.79 38.99 52.50
C ALA A 12 9.26 38.54 52.59
N PHE A 13 9.98 38.61 51.46
CA PHE A 13 11.36 38.14 51.36
C PHE A 13 12.38 39.28 51.26
N ARG A 14 12.04 40.50 51.69
CA ARG A 14 12.99 41.62 51.69
C ARG A 14 14.30 41.32 52.43
N ASP A 15 15.38 41.96 51.99
CA ASP A 15 16.67 41.88 52.65
C ASP A 15 16.66 42.84 53.86
N TYR A 16 16.65 42.28 55.07
CA TYR A 16 16.83 43.08 56.28
C TYR A 16 18.34 43.27 56.46
N VAL A 17 18.83 44.50 56.30
CA VAL A 17 20.14 44.87 56.83
C VAL A 17 19.90 45.28 58.28
N THR A 18 20.23 44.40 59.22
CA THR A 18 20.35 44.75 60.63
C THR A 18 21.67 44.19 61.12
N ASP A 19 22.57 45.07 61.57
CA ASP A 19 23.86 44.68 62.13
C ASP A 19 23.64 43.64 63.25
N GLY A 20 24.28 42.48 63.10
CA GLY A 20 24.35 41.46 64.15
C GLY A 20 23.34 40.31 64.10
N VAL A 21 22.46 40.19 63.10
CA VAL A 21 21.58 39.01 62.95
C VAL A 21 22.12 38.06 61.86
N PRO A 22 22.47 36.80 62.18
CA PRO A 22 23.03 35.88 61.18
C PRO A 22 22.01 35.60 60.07
N SER A 23 22.48 35.63 58.81
CA SER A 23 21.70 35.11 57.69
C SER A 23 21.43 33.62 57.93
N SER A 24 20.17 33.23 57.78
CA SER A 24 19.69 31.91 58.18
C SER A 24 20.24 30.77 57.33
N GLY A 25 21.05 29.89 57.94
CA GLY A 25 21.12 28.43 57.72
C GLY A 25 21.67 27.87 56.39
N THR A 26 22.49 26.82 56.50
CA THR A 26 23.37 26.18 55.48
C THR A 26 22.70 25.56 54.24
N HIS A 27 21.37 25.60 54.09
CA HIS A 27 20.66 24.94 52.98
C HIS A 27 19.43 25.73 52.45
N LYS A 28 19.44 27.07 52.47
CA LYS A 28 18.28 27.86 52.05
C LYS A 28 18.49 28.60 50.72
N PRO A 29 17.49 28.64 49.81
CA PRO A 29 17.58 29.38 48.55
C PRO A 29 17.81 30.88 48.81
N ALA A 30 18.60 31.52 47.95
CA ALA A 30 18.82 32.96 48.05
C ALA A 30 17.47 33.70 47.96
N LYS A 31 17.22 34.67 48.84
CA LYS A 31 15.96 35.43 48.87
C LYS A 31 15.66 36.11 47.52
N SER A 32 16.69 36.52 46.78
CA SER A 32 16.59 36.99 45.40
C SER A 32 15.93 35.98 44.47
N ASN A 33 16.25 34.70 44.61
CA ASN A 33 15.68 33.62 43.81
C ASN A 33 14.21 33.38 44.17
N VAL A 34 13.85 33.54 45.45
CA VAL A 34 12.45 33.43 45.90
C VAL A 34 11.62 34.61 45.42
N ARG A 35 12.16 35.84 45.46
CA ARG A 35 11.50 37.04 44.92
C ARG A 35 11.26 36.93 43.42
N GLY A 36 12.17 36.30 42.67
CA GLY A 36 12.01 36.02 41.24
C GLY A 36 10.82 35.13 40.88
N ILE A 37 10.23 34.39 41.84
CA ILE A 37 9.05 33.53 41.61
C ILE A 37 7.78 34.38 41.44
N GLY A 38 7.66 35.51 42.15
CA GLY A 38 6.46 36.34 42.13
C GLY A 38 6.07 36.81 40.73
N PRO A 39 6.97 37.42 39.94
CA PRO A 39 6.72 37.80 38.55
C PRO A 39 6.36 36.62 37.63
N ILE A 40 6.94 35.43 37.87
CA ILE A 40 6.63 34.22 37.09
C ILE A 40 5.18 33.80 37.35
N VAL A 41 4.75 33.81 38.62
CA VAL A 41 3.38 33.47 39.00
C VAL A 41 2.38 34.50 38.47
N ASP A 42 2.71 35.80 38.53
CA ASP A 42 1.87 36.85 37.94
C ASP A 42 1.73 36.67 36.42
N ALA A 43 2.79 36.32 35.71
CA ALA A 43 2.74 36.04 34.27
C ALA A 43 1.85 34.83 33.93
N GLN A 44 1.93 33.75 34.72
CA GLN A 44 1.07 32.58 34.53
C GLN A 44 -0.41 32.90 34.79
N PHE A 45 -0.72 33.73 35.79
CA PHE A 45 -2.09 34.20 36.02
C PHE A 45 -2.64 35.08 34.90
N VAL A 46 -1.77 35.84 34.20
CA VAL A 46 -2.19 36.61 33.02
C VAL A 46 -2.56 35.67 31.89
N LEU A 47 -1.72 34.67 31.58
CA LEU A 47 -2.01 33.67 30.54
C LEU A 47 -3.32 32.91 30.80
N VAL A 48 -3.52 32.41 32.02
CA VAL A 48 -4.77 31.72 32.38
C VAL A 48 -6.00 32.64 32.25
N ARG A 49 -5.87 33.93 32.55
CA ARG A 49 -6.98 34.89 32.36
C ARG A 49 -7.25 35.17 30.89
N GLU A 50 -6.23 35.26 30.06
CA GLU A 50 -6.37 35.44 28.61
C GLU A 50 -7.02 34.21 27.97
N GLU A 51 -6.61 33.00 28.37
CA GLU A 51 -7.26 31.75 27.94
C GLU A 51 -8.72 31.66 28.41
N MET A 52 -9.00 31.98 29.68
CA MET A 52 -10.38 32.00 30.19
C MET A 52 -11.25 33.03 29.45
N ALA A 53 -10.70 34.21 29.12
CA ALA A 53 -11.43 35.22 28.36
C ALA A 53 -11.69 34.77 26.92
N ALA A 54 -10.77 34.04 26.30
CA ALA A 54 -10.98 33.44 24.97
C ALA A 54 -12.06 32.36 25.00
N ILE A 55 -12.03 31.46 25.99
CA ILE A 55 -13.07 30.44 26.18
C ILE A 55 -14.44 31.08 26.43
N GLU A 56 -14.51 32.12 27.26
CA GLU A 56 -15.75 32.85 27.52
C GLU A 56 -16.28 33.53 26.25
N ALA A 57 -15.41 34.16 25.45
CA ALA A 57 -15.79 34.78 24.18
C ALA A 57 -16.32 33.76 23.16
N ASP A 58 -15.65 32.62 23.01
CA ASP A 58 -16.09 31.54 22.10
C ASP A 58 -17.42 30.93 22.58
N THR A 59 -17.57 30.74 23.90
CA THR A 59 -18.82 30.23 24.48
C THR A 59 -19.98 31.21 24.26
N VAL A 60 -19.75 32.51 24.44
CA VAL A 60 -20.75 33.56 24.20
C VAL A 60 -21.12 33.62 22.72
N ALA A 61 -20.14 33.59 21.81
CA ALA A 61 -20.40 33.57 20.37
C ALA A 61 -21.22 32.34 19.94
N ALA A 62 -20.92 31.15 20.49
CA ALA A 62 -21.70 29.95 20.22
C ALA A 62 -23.15 30.04 20.74
N VAL A 63 -23.36 30.67 21.90
CA VAL A 63 -24.69 30.89 22.48
C VAL A 63 -25.48 31.93 21.68
N GLU A 64 -24.85 33.00 21.20
CA GLU A 64 -25.51 34.00 20.34
C GLU A 64 -26.02 33.37 19.04
N VAL A 65 -25.21 32.52 18.38
CA VAL A 65 -25.62 31.79 17.17
C VAL A 65 -26.82 30.86 17.45
N ILE A 66 -26.84 30.16 18.59
CA ILE A 66 -27.97 29.30 18.97
C ILE A 66 -29.22 30.13 19.27
N THR A 67 -29.06 31.31 19.88
CA THR A 67 -30.16 32.20 20.25
C THR A 67 -30.81 32.81 19.01
N ASP A 68 -30.01 33.31 18.05
CA ASP A 68 -30.51 33.84 16.78
C ASP A 68 -31.29 32.77 15.99
N ALA A 69 -30.78 31.54 15.95
CA ALA A 69 -31.46 30.41 15.30
C ALA A 69 -32.74 29.99 16.05
N LEU A 70 -32.81 30.19 17.38
CA LEU A 70 -34.01 29.94 18.15
C LEU A 70 -35.06 31.02 17.88
N ASP A 71 -34.66 32.30 17.82
CA ASP A 71 -35.55 33.43 17.55
C ASP A 71 -36.18 33.32 16.17
N GLU A 72 -35.41 32.95 15.13
CA GLU A 72 -35.96 32.70 13.78
C GLU A 72 -37.00 31.56 13.78
N ARG A 73 -36.75 30.48 14.52
CA ARG A 73 -37.69 29.36 14.64
C ARG A 73 -38.93 29.74 15.44
N VAL A 74 -38.80 30.56 16.47
CA VAL A 74 -39.92 31.09 17.24
C VAL A 74 -40.76 32.03 16.36
N ASP A 75 -40.15 32.91 15.58
CA ASP A 75 -40.83 33.77 14.61
C ASP A 75 -41.61 32.96 13.56
N ILE A 76 -41.03 31.86 13.07
CA ILE A 76 -41.71 30.94 12.15
C ILE A 76 -42.90 30.25 12.84
N VAL A 77 -42.73 29.78 14.08
CA VAL A 77 -43.81 29.13 14.85
C VAL A 77 -44.92 30.12 15.19
N GLU A 78 -44.58 31.36 15.55
CA GLU A 78 -45.54 32.44 15.79
C GLU A 78 -46.27 32.83 14.50
N ALA A 79 -45.56 32.96 13.38
CA ALA A 79 -46.18 33.22 12.06
C ALA A 79 -47.13 32.10 11.64
N LEU A 80 -46.79 30.84 11.93
CA LEU A 80 -47.67 29.69 11.70
C LEU A 80 -48.90 29.72 12.61
N ALA A 81 -48.72 30.01 13.90
CA ALA A 81 -49.79 30.08 14.89
C ALA A 81 -50.77 31.24 14.64
N VAL A 82 -50.31 32.35 14.05
CA VAL A 82 -51.14 33.54 13.74
C VAL A 82 -52.01 33.36 12.49
N SER A 83 -51.70 32.39 11.60
CA SER A 83 -52.37 32.26 10.29
C SER A 83 -53.63 31.37 10.25
N GLY A 84 -53.85 30.47 11.20
CA GLY A 84 -55.04 29.60 11.24
C GLY A 84 -55.16 28.56 10.11
N ILE A 85 -54.07 28.27 9.40
CA ILE A 85 -54.05 27.42 8.19
C ILE A 85 -53.91 25.94 8.53
N ARG A 86 -54.81 25.11 7.99
CA ARG A 86 -54.83 23.66 8.17
C ARG A 86 -54.12 22.96 7.01
N TRP A 87 -52.85 22.62 7.21
CA TRP A 87 -52.07 21.86 6.24
C TRP A 87 -52.49 20.40 6.17
N ILE A 88 -52.73 19.90 4.95
CA ILE A 88 -53.02 18.49 4.70
C ILE A 88 -51.75 17.71 4.35
N THR A 89 -51.74 16.42 4.69
CA THR A 89 -50.59 15.51 4.45
C THR A 89 -50.73 14.71 3.16
N GLN A 90 -51.88 14.78 2.49
CA GLN A 90 -52.12 14.04 1.26
C GLN A 90 -51.28 14.58 0.11
N ARG A 91 -50.68 13.66 -0.65
CA ARG A 91 -49.84 13.97 -1.81
C ARG A 91 -50.70 14.50 -2.96
N ILE A 92 -50.49 15.76 -3.35
CA ILE A 92 -51.17 16.38 -4.49
C ILE A 92 -50.23 16.36 -5.69
N GLU A 93 -50.53 15.52 -6.67
CA GLU A 93 -49.60 15.12 -7.74
C GLU A 93 -49.31 16.23 -8.75
N ALA A 94 -50.34 16.99 -9.15
CA ALA A 94 -50.20 18.11 -10.07
C ALA A 94 -51.38 19.08 -9.96
N ARG A 95 -51.15 20.33 -10.41
CA ARG A 95 -52.21 21.33 -10.59
C ARG A 95 -52.67 21.46 -12.03
N SER A 96 -53.92 21.86 -12.22
CA SER A 96 -54.42 22.34 -13.51
C SER A 96 -53.78 23.67 -13.90
N THR A 97 -53.45 23.83 -15.19
CA THR A 97 -53.02 25.11 -15.79
C THR A 97 -54.11 25.74 -16.68
N GLY A 98 -55.25 25.07 -16.81
CA GLY A 98 -56.45 25.52 -17.52
C GLY A 98 -57.67 24.70 -17.08
N ASN A 99 -58.83 24.96 -17.69
CA ASN A 99 -60.07 24.25 -17.35
C ASN A 99 -59.97 22.75 -17.64
N VAL A 100 -60.37 21.91 -16.67
CA VAL A 100 -60.39 20.45 -16.78
C VAL A 100 -61.83 19.96 -16.78
N ASP A 101 -62.22 19.18 -17.78
CA ASP A 101 -63.53 18.52 -17.80
C ASP A 101 -63.58 17.42 -16.72
N LEU A 102 -64.44 17.58 -15.72
CA LEU A 102 -64.56 16.62 -14.61
C LEU A 102 -65.04 15.24 -15.07
N ALA A 103 -65.74 15.13 -16.20
CA ALA A 103 -66.23 13.85 -16.71
C ALA A 103 -65.13 12.97 -17.32
N THR A 104 -64.04 13.58 -17.79
CA THR A 104 -63.05 12.89 -18.64
C THR A 104 -61.59 13.22 -18.30
N GLY A 105 -61.30 14.41 -17.81
CA GLY A 105 -59.94 14.95 -17.67
C GLY A 105 -59.13 14.43 -16.48
N LEU A 106 -59.77 13.72 -15.53
CA LEU A 106 -59.11 13.05 -14.41
C LEU A 106 -59.30 11.53 -14.44
N VAL A 107 -59.53 10.95 -15.62
CA VAL A 107 -59.58 9.50 -15.81
C VAL A 107 -58.15 8.95 -15.95
N ASN A 108 -57.91 7.74 -15.43
CA ASN A 108 -56.62 7.06 -15.47
C ASN A 108 -55.99 7.05 -16.88
N GLY A 109 -54.73 7.46 -16.98
CA GLY A 109 -53.97 7.55 -18.23
C GLY A 109 -54.10 8.90 -18.96
N GLN A 110 -54.99 9.80 -18.53
CA GLN A 110 -54.97 11.19 -19.01
C GLN A 110 -53.73 11.93 -18.50
N THR A 111 -53.42 13.09 -19.07
CA THR A 111 -52.28 13.92 -18.62
C THR A 111 -52.78 15.25 -18.09
N LEU A 112 -52.34 15.62 -16.89
CA LEU A 112 -52.58 16.93 -16.28
C LEU A 112 -51.23 17.59 -16.00
N ASN A 113 -50.96 18.72 -16.68
CA ASN A 113 -49.74 19.52 -16.49
C ASN A 113 -48.45 18.67 -16.55
N GLY A 114 -48.38 17.74 -17.52
CA GLY A 114 -47.22 16.85 -17.71
C GLY A 114 -47.15 15.63 -16.78
N VAL A 115 -48.08 15.47 -15.85
CA VAL A 115 -48.19 14.27 -14.98
C VAL A 115 -49.33 13.39 -15.46
N THR A 116 -49.07 12.07 -15.56
CA THR A 116 -50.11 11.09 -15.88
C THR A 116 -51.08 10.94 -14.69
N VAL A 117 -52.37 11.00 -14.98
CA VAL A 117 -53.42 10.82 -13.99
C VAL A 117 -53.54 9.34 -13.65
N GLU A 118 -53.48 9.02 -12.35
CA GLU A 118 -53.61 7.67 -11.82
C GLU A 118 -54.86 7.55 -10.95
N THR A 119 -55.50 6.38 -10.95
CA THR A 119 -56.66 6.12 -10.10
C THR A 119 -56.25 6.19 -8.62
N GLY A 120 -57.00 6.93 -7.81
CA GLY A 120 -56.80 7.05 -6.36
C GLY A 120 -55.78 8.10 -5.93
N LYS A 121 -55.15 8.82 -6.87
CA LYS A 121 -54.26 9.96 -6.59
C LYS A 121 -55.01 11.29 -6.61
N PHE A 122 -54.43 12.33 -6.01
CA PHE A 122 -55.12 13.61 -5.84
C PHE A 122 -54.50 14.72 -6.69
N TYR A 123 -55.35 15.55 -7.27
CA TYR A 123 -54.98 16.60 -8.20
C TYR A 123 -55.66 17.91 -7.83
N PHE A 124 -54.95 19.02 -7.96
CA PHE A 124 -55.48 20.34 -7.67
C PHE A 124 -56.05 20.99 -8.93
N LEU A 125 -57.36 21.18 -8.96
CA LEU A 125 -58.03 21.93 -10.01
C LEU A 125 -58.20 23.38 -9.53
N GLY A 126 -57.24 24.24 -9.83
CA GLY A 126 -57.25 25.65 -9.45
C GLY A 126 -57.67 26.61 -10.57
N SER A 127 -57.95 26.10 -11.77
CA SER A 127 -58.16 26.89 -12.98
C SER A 127 -59.46 26.53 -13.71
N GLN A 128 -60.50 26.13 -12.97
CA GLN A 128 -61.82 25.84 -13.54
C GLN A 128 -62.49 27.12 -14.05
N THR A 129 -63.31 26.97 -15.10
CA THR A 129 -64.09 28.08 -15.69
C THR A 129 -65.09 28.65 -14.69
N LEU A 130 -65.67 27.79 -13.85
CA LEU A 130 -66.45 28.18 -12.69
C LEU A 130 -65.56 28.09 -11.44
N PRO A 131 -65.16 29.20 -10.83
CA PRO A 131 -64.28 29.19 -9.66
C PRO A 131 -64.85 28.42 -8.46
N ALA A 132 -66.16 28.24 -8.38
CA ALA A 132 -66.79 27.41 -7.35
C ALA A 132 -66.42 25.91 -7.48
N GLN A 133 -65.99 25.47 -8.66
CA GLN A 133 -65.54 24.11 -8.93
C GLN A 133 -64.05 23.89 -8.61
N ASN A 134 -63.30 24.94 -8.28
CA ASN A 134 -61.90 24.79 -7.90
C ASN A 134 -61.75 23.93 -6.63
N GLY A 135 -60.72 23.10 -6.54
CA GLY A 135 -60.40 22.32 -5.34
C GLY A 135 -59.57 21.08 -5.61
N LEU A 136 -59.54 20.16 -4.65
CA LEU A 136 -58.76 18.92 -4.72
C LEU A 136 -59.65 17.76 -5.15
N TYR A 137 -59.26 17.05 -6.20
CA TYR A 137 -60.05 15.99 -6.83
C TYR A 137 -59.27 14.68 -6.89
N ILE A 138 -59.99 13.56 -6.90
CA ILE A 138 -59.40 12.23 -7.03
C ILE A 138 -59.36 11.78 -8.50
N GLY A 139 -58.26 11.18 -8.92
CA GLY A 139 -58.16 10.47 -10.20
C GLY A 139 -59.02 9.21 -10.18
N VAL A 140 -59.80 8.97 -11.23
CA VAL A 140 -60.78 7.88 -11.29
C VAL A 140 -60.44 6.87 -12.38
N ALA A 141 -60.86 5.61 -12.19
CA ALA A 141 -60.67 4.58 -13.20
C ALA A 141 -61.53 4.85 -14.46
N ALA A 142 -62.73 5.42 -14.28
CA ALA A 142 -63.63 5.88 -15.33
C ALA A 142 -64.74 6.78 -14.73
N GLY A 143 -65.36 7.61 -15.56
CA GLY A 143 -66.50 8.46 -15.17
C GLY A 143 -66.09 9.81 -14.57
N THR A 144 -67.06 10.51 -13.97
CA THR A 144 -66.86 11.85 -13.42
C THR A 144 -66.05 11.82 -12.13
N ALA A 145 -64.97 12.60 -12.09
CA ALA A 145 -64.15 12.79 -10.90
C ALA A 145 -64.89 13.64 -9.86
N THR A 146 -64.80 13.23 -8.60
CA THR A 146 -65.35 13.94 -7.45
C THR A 146 -64.24 14.64 -6.66
N ARG A 147 -64.61 15.60 -5.82
CA ARG A 147 -63.68 16.16 -4.82
C ARG A 147 -63.14 15.04 -3.94
N ALA A 148 -61.91 15.21 -3.47
CA ALA A 148 -61.29 14.28 -2.55
C ALA A 148 -62.03 14.31 -1.20
N ALA A 149 -62.21 13.15 -0.57
CA ALA A 149 -63.01 12.98 0.65
C ALA A 149 -62.48 13.73 1.89
N PHE A 150 -61.29 14.34 1.81
CA PHE A 150 -60.72 15.19 2.87
C PHE A 150 -60.84 16.69 2.54
N ALA A 151 -61.51 17.01 1.44
CA ALA A 151 -61.67 18.35 0.87
C ALA A 151 -63.02 18.47 0.12
N ASP A 152 -64.07 17.81 0.62
CA ASP A 152 -65.40 17.78 0.00
C ASP A 152 -66.48 18.46 0.86
N THR A 153 -66.11 19.01 2.02
CA THR A 153 -67.00 19.82 2.88
C THR A 153 -66.46 21.25 3.09
N ALA A 154 -67.35 22.19 3.46
CA ALA A 154 -66.96 23.56 3.81
C ALA A 154 -65.99 23.63 5.00
N ALA A 155 -66.19 22.75 6.00
CA ALA A 155 -65.32 22.67 7.18
C ALA A 155 -63.91 22.19 6.81
N GLU A 156 -63.81 21.25 5.87
CA GLU A 156 -62.53 20.76 5.38
C GLU A 156 -61.85 21.74 4.44
N LEU A 157 -62.57 22.48 3.61
CA LEU A 157 -61.93 23.45 2.73
C LEU A 157 -61.47 24.72 3.45
N ALA A 158 -62.12 25.08 4.57
CA ALA A 158 -61.75 26.26 5.31
C ALA A 158 -60.29 26.25 5.75
N TYR A 159 -59.57 27.30 5.38
CA TYR A 159 -58.15 27.48 5.65
C TYR A 159 -57.26 26.30 5.23
N ILE A 160 -57.66 25.49 4.25
CA ILE A 160 -56.87 24.32 3.82
C ILE A 160 -55.58 24.76 3.13
N GLY A 161 -54.47 24.11 3.45
CA GLY A 161 -53.15 24.31 2.82
C GLY A 161 -52.54 23.01 2.32
N PHE A 162 -51.87 23.01 1.16
CA PHE A 162 -51.22 21.83 0.59
C PHE A 162 -50.00 22.18 -0.27
N LEU A 163 -49.15 21.16 -0.51
CA LEU A 163 -47.96 21.24 -1.35
C LEU A 163 -48.18 20.49 -2.67
N LEU A 164 -47.77 21.08 -3.78
CA LEU A 164 -47.75 20.44 -5.10
C LEU A 164 -46.46 19.65 -5.32
N GLN A 165 -46.59 18.41 -5.75
CA GLN A 165 -45.50 17.43 -5.78
C GLN A 165 -44.87 17.26 -7.16
N GLY A 166 -45.54 17.72 -8.21
CA GLY A 166 -45.11 17.57 -9.58
C GLY A 166 -45.89 18.44 -10.56
N GLY A 167 -45.62 18.21 -11.84
CA GLY A 167 -46.14 19.01 -12.94
C GLY A 167 -45.06 19.89 -13.57
N SER A 168 -45.23 20.16 -14.86
CA SER A 168 -44.32 21.05 -15.62
C SER A 168 -44.35 22.50 -15.14
N ALA A 169 -45.41 22.89 -14.43
CA ALA A 169 -45.56 24.19 -13.79
C ALA A 169 -46.03 24.01 -12.33
N GLY A 170 -45.38 24.70 -11.40
CA GLY A 170 -45.81 24.81 -10.01
C GLY A 170 -45.47 23.63 -9.08
N ALA A 171 -44.54 22.75 -9.48
CA ALA A 171 -43.96 21.78 -8.56
C ALA A 171 -43.23 22.51 -7.41
N GLY A 172 -43.50 22.11 -6.16
CA GLY A 172 -42.95 22.76 -4.96
C GLY A 172 -43.72 24.00 -4.48
N GLU A 173 -44.73 24.46 -5.21
CA GLU A 173 -45.58 25.57 -4.75
C GLU A 173 -46.50 25.12 -3.60
N ARG A 174 -46.63 25.99 -2.60
CA ARG A 174 -47.62 25.86 -1.53
C ARG A 174 -48.87 26.66 -1.89
N TRP A 175 -50.03 26.04 -1.71
CA TRP A 175 -51.32 26.66 -2.02
C TRP A 175 -52.24 26.60 -0.83
N MET A 176 -53.02 27.67 -0.62
CA MET A 176 -53.92 27.81 0.52
C MET A 176 -55.27 28.37 0.07
N LEU A 177 -56.36 27.98 0.74
CA LEU A 177 -57.67 28.62 0.60
C LEU A 177 -57.95 29.50 1.83
N PRO A 178 -57.81 30.83 1.74
CA PRO A 178 -57.96 31.73 2.88
C PRO A 178 -59.43 32.09 3.13
N LEU A 179 -60.32 31.08 3.19
CA LEU A 179 -61.75 31.28 3.48
C LEU A 179 -62.10 30.59 4.79
N ALA A 180 -62.93 31.25 5.62
CA ALA A 180 -63.50 30.65 6.82
C ALA A 180 -64.65 29.72 6.47
N VAL A 181 -64.98 28.79 7.37
CA VAL A 181 -66.09 27.82 7.19
C VAL A 181 -67.41 28.52 6.85
N ALA A 182 -67.69 29.64 7.51
CA ALA A 182 -68.94 30.39 7.33
C ALA A 182 -69.07 31.05 5.95
N ASP A 183 -67.97 31.24 5.22
CA ASP A 183 -67.93 31.90 3.92
C ASP A 183 -68.01 30.91 2.74
N ILE A 184 -67.95 29.60 3.03
CA ILE A 184 -67.95 28.55 2.02
C ILE A 184 -69.33 27.89 1.93
N THR A 185 -70.02 28.13 0.82
CA THR A 185 -71.13 27.30 0.34
C THR A 185 -70.66 26.57 -0.91
N LEU A 186 -70.48 25.24 -0.82
CA LEU A 186 -69.97 24.43 -1.91
C LEU A 186 -70.80 24.58 -3.20
N GLU A 187 -70.11 24.51 -4.34
CA GLU A 187 -70.67 24.69 -5.68
C GLU A 187 -71.31 26.07 -5.95
N THR A 188 -71.24 27.00 -4.98
CA THR A 188 -71.78 28.37 -5.09
C THR A 188 -70.71 29.43 -4.82
N THR A 189 -69.99 29.33 -3.71
CA THR A 189 -68.89 30.24 -3.36
C THR A 189 -67.70 29.98 -4.30
N ALA A 190 -67.13 31.04 -4.88
CA ALA A 190 -65.88 30.95 -5.62
C ALA A 190 -64.73 30.54 -4.69
N LEU A 191 -64.08 29.40 -4.97
CA LEU A 191 -62.97 28.89 -4.17
C LEU A 191 -61.65 29.40 -4.76
N VAL A 192 -61.19 30.54 -4.21
CA VAL A 192 -59.99 31.25 -4.68
C VAL A 192 -58.79 30.81 -3.84
N PHE A 193 -58.03 29.86 -4.37
CA PHE A 193 -56.76 29.44 -3.76
C PHE A 193 -55.66 30.44 -4.10
N ALA A 194 -54.85 30.79 -3.10
CA ALA A 194 -53.72 31.69 -3.25
C ALA A 194 -52.39 30.92 -3.02
N PRO A 195 -51.32 31.26 -3.76
CA PRO A 195 -49.99 30.76 -3.46
C PRO A 195 -49.51 31.33 -2.12
N ALA A 196 -48.90 30.47 -1.30
CA ALA A 196 -48.43 30.76 0.06
C ALA A 196 -46.91 30.96 0.16
N GLY A 197 -46.22 30.90 -0.98
CA GLY A 197 -44.77 30.76 -1.08
C GLY A 197 -44.38 29.48 -1.83
N ILE A 198 -43.08 29.32 -2.09
CA ILE A 198 -42.48 28.10 -2.64
C ILE A 198 -41.75 27.43 -1.48
N GLU A 199 -42.00 26.14 -1.24
CA GLU A 199 -41.06 25.36 -0.45
C GLU A 199 -39.87 25.09 -1.38
N VAL A 200 -38.81 25.89 -1.21
CA VAL A 200 -37.58 25.69 -1.95
C VAL A 200 -37.14 24.28 -1.60
N SER A 201 -37.09 23.41 -2.61
CA SER A 201 -36.58 22.05 -2.46
C SER A 201 -35.33 22.10 -1.60
N VAL A 202 -35.35 21.38 -0.48
CA VAL A 202 -34.25 21.28 0.48
C VAL A 202 -32.92 21.00 -0.23
N THR A 203 -32.95 20.46 -1.45
CA THR A 203 -31.80 20.29 -2.33
C THR A 203 -31.04 21.59 -2.67
N SER A 204 -31.69 22.71 -3.00
CA SER A 204 -30.95 23.92 -3.42
C SER A 204 -30.33 24.67 -2.25
N GLU A 205 -31.01 24.70 -1.10
CA GLU A 205 -30.47 25.33 0.11
C GLU A 205 -29.37 24.46 0.75
N VAL A 206 -29.50 23.13 0.72
CA VAL A 206 -28.42 22.21 1.09
C VAL A 206 -27.26 22.28 0.10
N VAL A 207 -27.49 22.44 -1.21
CA VAL A 207 -26.41 22.64 -2.19
C VAL A 207 -25.68 23.96 -1.93
N VAL A 208 -26.38 25.07 -1.69
CA VAL A 208 -25.75 26.37 -1.37
C VAL A 208 -25.02 26.31 -0.01
N ALA A 209 -25.63 25.68 1.00
CA ALA A 209 -24.99 25.37 2.27
C ALA A 209 -23.91 24.26 2.16
N ARG A 210 -23.62 23.74 0.97
CA ARG A 210 -22.48 22.87 0.61
C ARG A 210 -21.59 23.51 -0.47
N ASN A 211 -21.69 24.83 -0.70
CA ASN A 211 -20.93 25.57 -1.73
C ASN A 211 -21.13 25.08 -3.19
N GLY A 212 -22.25 24.45 -3.52
CA GLY A 212 -22.53 23.96 -4.87
C GLY A 212 -22.36 22.44 -5.04
N GLU A 213 -21.87 21.73 -4.01
CA GLU A 213 -21.61 20.29 -4.10
C GLU A 213 -22.89 19.45 -4.05
N ALA A 214 -22.88 18.25 -4.65
CA ALA A 214 -24.05 17.39 -4.90
C ALA A 214 -24.42 16.46 -3.72
N THR A 215 -23.46 16.11 -2.87
CA THR A 215 -23.66 15.29 -1.66
C THR A 215 -23.06 15.93 -0.40
N LEU A 216 -23.55 15.50 0.78
CA LEU A 216 -23.02 15.97 2.07
C LEU A 216 -21.54 15.56 2.24
N ASN A 217 -21.18 14.36 1.77
CA ASN A 217 -19.82 13.84 1.82
C ASN A 217 -18.87 14.67 0.96
N GLU A 218 -19.26 15.04 -0.28
CA GLU A 218 -18.46 15.92 -1.14
C GLU A 218 -18.27 17.32 -0.52
N GLY A 219 -19.32 17.86 0.10
CA GLY A 219 -19.23 19.14 0.82
C GLY A 219 -18.33 19.09 2.06
N ILE A 220 -18.31 17.98 2.80
CA ILE A 220 -17.43 17.77 3.95
C ILE A 220 -15.96 17.62 3.49
N ILE A 221 -15.73 16.82 2.43
CA ILE A 221 -14.39 16.62 1.84
C ILE A 221 -13.81 17.93 1.30
N SER A 222 -14.65 18.75 0.64
CA SER A 222 -14.28 20.07 0.12
C SER A 222 -13.91 21.07 1.22
N ARG A 223 -14.68 21.10 2.33
CA ARG A 223 -14.43 22.00 3.48
C ARG A 223 -13.21 21.65 4.32
N LEU A 224 -12.81 20.38 4.29
CA LEU A 224 -11.64 19.88 4.99
C LEU A 224 -10.39 19.84 4.10
N GLY A 225 -10.42 20.51 2.94
CA GLY A 225 -9.25 20.68 2.07
C GLY A 225 -8.75 19.39 1.42
N GLY A 226 -9.61 18.37 1.26
CA GLY A 226 -9.20 17.08 0.70
C GLY A 226 -8.45 16.17 1.66
N ALA A 227 -8.50 16.42 2.97
CA ALA A 227 -7.95 15.50 3.96
C ALA A 227 -8.70 14.15 3.93
N THR A 228 -8.04 13.12 3.42
CA THR A 228 -8.38 11.73 3.72
C THR A 228 -8.15 11.49 5.20
N PHE A 229 -9.22 11.19 5.95
CA PHE A 229 -9.09 10.76 7.34
C PHE A 229 -8.27 9.46 7.37
N PHE A 230 -7.11 9.51 8.02
CA PHE A 230 -6.48 8.30 8.52
C PHE A 230 -7.37 7.78 9.65
N GLU A 231 -7.74 6.50 9.61
CA GLU A 231 -8.37 5.87 10.76
C GLU A 231 -7.34 5.84 11.90
N TYR A 232 -7.78 6.15 13.13
CA TYR A 232 -6.97 5.95 14.31
C TYR A 232 -7.64 4.97 15.25
N GLU A 233 -6.86 4.05 15.80
CA GLU A 233 -7.33 3.11 16.82
C GLU A 233 -6.64 3.43 18.16
N THR A 234 -7.44 3.50 19.22
CA THR A 234 -6.93 3.64 20.58
C THR A 234 -6.63 2.25 21.14
N ARG A 235 -5.37 2.03 21.54
CA ARG A 235 -4.93 0.77 22.15
C ARG A 235 -5.37 0.69 23.61
N GLU A 236 -5.39 -0.53 24.16
CA GLU A 236 -5.77 -0.79 25.56
C GLU A 236 -4.84 -0.10 26.58
N ASP A 237 -3.64 0.33 26.16
CA ASP A 237 -2.66 1.06 26.96
C ASP A 237 -2.87 2.59 26.96
N GLY A 238 -3.80 3.11 26.15
CA GLY A 238 -4.15 4.53 26.09
C GLY A 238 -3.41 5.34 25.01
N ASP A 239 -2.53 4.71 24.24
CA ASP A 239 -1.92 5.32 23.05
C ASP A 239 -2.87 5.23 21.84
N ALA A 240 -2.73 6.12 20.87
CA ALA A 240 -3.48 6.11 19.61
C ALA A 240 -2.54 5.80 18.44
N ALA A 241 -3.00 4.95 17.51
CA ALA A 241 -2.23 4.55 16.34
C ALA A 241 -2.89 5.07 15.05
N ILE A 242 -2.11 5.64 14.14
CA ILE A 242 -2.55 5.93 12.76
C ILE A 242 -2.49 4.62 11.99
N ILE A 243 -3.59 4.24 11.33
CA ILE A 243 -3.66 3.06 10.47
C ILE A 243 -3.96 3.42 9.01
N ASP A 244 -3.47 2.62 8.07
CA ASP A 244 -3.85 2.71 6.66
C ASP A 244 -5.20 2.04 6.37
N ALA A 245 -5.69 2.15 5.14
CA ALA A 245 -6.97 1.59 4.71
C ALA A 245 -7.05 0.05 4.74
N ASP A 246 -5.91 -0.64 4.89
CA ASP A 246 -5.80 -2.09 5.02
C ASP A 246 -5.61 -2.54 6.49
N GLY A 247 -5.58 -1.59 7.44
CA GLY A 247 -5.43 -1.83 8.88
C GLY A 247 -3.99 -1.94 9.37
N ASN A 248 -2.99 -1.51 8.60
CA ASN A 248 -1.59 -1.50 9.03
C ASN A 248 -1.27 -0.26 9.85
N VAL A 249 -0.53 -0.41 10.95
CA VAL A 249 -0.09 0.70 11.80
C VAL A 249 1.05 1.47 11.12
N ILE A 250 0.79 2.75 10.85
CA ILE A 250 1.76 3.72 10.32
C ILE A 250 2.56 4.35 11.45
N GLU A 251 1.90 4.79 12.53
CA GLU A 251 2.53 5.53 13.65
C GLU A 251 1.73 5.37 14.95
N ILE A 252 2.38 5.50 16.12
CA ILE A 252 1.74 5.45 17.45
C ILE A 252 2.11 6.72 18.23
N PHE A 253 1.13 7.37 18.83
CA PHE A 253 1.30 8.57 19.65
C PHE A 253 0.56 8.45 20.97
N THR A 254 1.07 9.10 22.02
CA THR A 254 0.45 9.12 23.35
C THR A 254 -0.75 10.05 23.36
N ALA A 255 -1.91 9.56 23.81
CA ALA A 255 -3.13 10.34 23.77
C ALA A 255 -3.11 11.50 24.80
N GLY A 256 -3.33 12.73 24.33
CA GLY A 256 -3.59 13.90 25.19
C GLY A 256 -2.59 15.06 25.11
N GLU A 257 -1.51 14.94 24.34
CA GLU A 257 -0.64 16.08 24.02
C GLU A 257 -1.11 16.69 22.69
N ASP A 258 -1.30 18.02 22.64
CA ASP A 258 -1.48 18.73 21.37
C ASP A 258 -0.11 18.79 20.69
N PRO A 259 0.11 18.05 19.58
CA PRO A 259 1.41 18.00 18.95
C PRO A 259 1.70 19.25 18.11
N SER A 260 0.81 20.26 18.08
CA SER A 260 0.91 21.40 17.16
C SER A 260 2.23 22.19 17.28
N THR A 261 2.74 22.40 18.48
CA THR A 261 4.03 23.08 18.70
C THR A 261 5.23 22.22 18.34
N ASP A 262 5.20 20.94 18.71
CA ASP A 262 6.28 20.00 18.36
C ASP A 262 6.30 19.72 16.85
N LEU A 263 5.13 19.72 16.20
CA LEU A 263 4.99 19.60 14.75
C LEU A 263 5.47 20.85 14.04
N ALA A 264 5.27 22.05 14.60
CA ALA A 264 5.77 23.31 14.04
C ALA A 264 7.31 23.42 14.20
N ASP A 265 7.84 23.06 15.37
CA ASP A 265 9.28 23.03 15.63
C ASP A 265 9.98 21.94 14.80
N ALA A 266 9.35 20.77 14.61
CA ALA A 266 9.84 19.71 13.73
C ALA A 266 9.69 20.03 12.23
N ALA A 267 8.78 20.94 11.85
CA ALA A 267 8.63 21.39 10.46
C ALA A 267 9.87 22.18 10.00
N GLY A 268 10.42 23.03 10.86
CA GLY A 268 11.46 23.98 10.50
C GLY A 268 11.01 24.92 9.37
N ASP A 269 11.93 25.26 8.45
CA ASP A 269 11.67 26.15 7.30
C ASP A 269 10.92 25.46 6.13
N ARG A 270 10.23 24.33 6.37
CA ARG A 270 9.54 23.59 5.31
C ARG A 270 8.08 24.01 5.21
N ASP A 271 7.68 24.42 4.01
CA ASP A 271 6.41 25.10 3.75
C ASP A 271 5.17 24.17 3.75
N SER A 272 5.36 22.85 3.67
CA SER A 272 4.25 21.89 3.68
C SER A 272 4.54 20.56 4.40
N LEU A 273 3.47 19.88 4.84
CA LEU A 273 3.53 18.50 5.31
C LEU A 273 4.03 17.55 4.23
N ALA A 274 3.72 17.82 2.95
CA ALA A 274 4.24 17.07 1.82
C ALA A 274 5.77 17.18 1.74
N ASP A 275 6.35 18.39 1.86
CA ASP A 275 7.81 18.58 1.85
C ASP A 275 8.52 17.88 3.03
N ARG A 276 7.81 17.65 4.13
CA ARG A 276 8.32 16.91 5.29
C ARG A 276 8.21 15.40 5.08
N LEU A 277 7.03 14.93 4.67
CA LEU A 277 6.75 13.52 4.45
C LEU A 277 7.53 13.00 3.25
N ASP A 278 7.69 13.75 2.17
CA ASP A 278 8.47 13.38 0.98
C ASP A 278 9.95 13.13 1.28
N LEU A 279 10.50 13.64 2.39
CA LEU A 279 11.87 13.29 2.80
C LEU A 279 11.97 11.91 3.43
N THR A 280 10.87 11.42 3.99
CA THR A 280 10.82 10.20 4.79
C THR A 280 9.94 9.12 4.23
N LEU A 281 9.03 9.47 3.30
CA LEU A 281 8.04 8.61 2.66
C LEU A 281 8.18 8.71 1.13
N ASP A 282 7.89 7.63 0.43
CA ASP A 282 7.81 7.59 -1.02
C ASP A 282 6.44 8.10 -1.52
N PRO A 283 6.22 8.26 -2.84
CA PRO A 283 4.93 8.69 -3.39
C PRO A 283 3.74 7.78 -3.06
N TYR A 284 3.98 6.62 -2.44
CA TYR A 284 2.98 5.65 -2.02
C TYR A 284 2.79 5.63 -0.49
N GLY A 285 3.43 6.53 0.26
CA GLY A 285 3.31 6.64 1.71
C GLY A 285 4.19 5.67 2.50
N ASN A 286 5.06 4.91 1.84
CA ASN A 286 5.97 3.99 2.51
C ASN A 286 7.21 4.74 3.02
N PRO A 287 7.73 4.43 4.22
CA PRO A 287 9.02 4.95 4.65
C PRO A 287 10.12 4.73 3.60
N ARG A 288 10.85 5.78 3.20
CA ARG A 288 12.09 5.76 2.40
C ARG A 288 13.23 5.10 3.19
N ARG A 289 13.02 3.85 3.58
CA ARG A 289 13.98 2.98 4.24
C ARG A 289 14.28 1.86 3.28
N HIS A 290 15.56 1.55 3.13
CA HIS A 290 16.02 0.49 2.26
C HIS A 290 15.75 -0.91 2.81
N ILE A 291 15.22 -1.07 4.03
CA ILE A 291 15.07 -2.39 4.65
C ILE A 291 13.86 -2.45 5.59
N TRP A 292 13.10 -3.53 5.51
CA TRP A 292 12.02 -3.90 6.44
C TRP A 292 12.05 -5.38 6.82
N ASN A 293 11.45 -5.71 7.97
CA ASN A 293 11.29 -7.07 8.47
C ASN A 293 12.62 -7.84 8.60
N GLU A 294 13.74 -7.17 8.80
CA GLU A 294 15.07 -7.80 8.86
C GLU A 294 15.21 -8.79 10.03
N TRP A 295 14.41 -8.63 11.10
CA TRP A 295 14.28 -9.63 12.17
C TRP A 295 13.74 -10.99 11.71
N LYS A 296 13.16 -11.08 10.50
CA LYS A 296 12.78 -12.35 9.87
C LYS A 296 13.98 -13.14 9.37
N LEU A 297 15.17 -12.54 9.25
CA LEU A 297 16.43 -13.21 8.89
C LEU A 297 17.07 -13.96 10.08
N ARG A 298 16.24 -14.61 10.89
CA ARG A 298 16.64 -15.20 12.18
C ARG A 298 17.46 -16.48 12.01
N GLU A 299 17.14 -17.33 11.04
CA GLU A 299 17.92 -18.54 10.77
C GLU A 299 19.29 -18.14 10.21
N THR A 300 19.32 -17.16 9.32
CA THR A 300 20.53 -16.57 8.75
C THR A 300 21.44 -16.06 9.86
N ARG A 301 20.93 -15.17 10.72
CA ARG A 301 21.70 -14.62 11.84
C ARG A 301 22.14 -15.69 12.83
N LEU A 302 21.31 -16.71 13.11
CA LEU A 302 21.67 -17.86 13.94
C LEU A 302 22.86 -18.61 13.34
N ARG A 303 22.81 -18.99 12.06
CA ARG A 303 23.87 -19.76 11.39
C ARG A 303 25.17 -18.99 11.32
N LEU A 304 25.11 -17.71 10.95
CA LEU A 304 26.30 -16.85 10.92
C LEU A 304 26.91 -16.71 12.33
N ARG A 305 26.07 -16.55 13.38
CA ARG A 305 26.55 -16.53 14.77
C ARG A 305 27.18 -17.85 15.19
N GLN A 306 26.57 -18.99 14.83
CA GLN A 306 27.10 -20.32 15.09
C GLN A 306 28.48 -20.52 14.46
N LEU A 307 28.69 -20.01 13.24
CA LEU A 307 29.99 -20.05 12.57
C LEU A 307 31.03 -19.22 13.34
N LEU A 308 30.70 -18.01 13.78
CA LEU A 308 31.61 -17.15 14.54
C LEU A 308 32.02 -17.73 15.90
N VAL A 309 31.10 -18.41 16.60
CA VAL A 309 31.40 -19.03 17.90
C VAL A 309 31.92 -20.46 17.78
N GLY A 310 32.13 -20.96 16.55
CA GLY A 310 32.77 -22.25 16.30
C GLY A 310 31.90 -23.47 16.57
N VAL A 311 30.57 -23.39 16.39
CA VAL A 311 29.69 -24.56 16.51
C VAL A 311 30.03 -25.58 15.41
N ALA A 312 30.38 -26.80 15.81
CA ALA A 312 30.77 -27.86 14.90
C ALA A 312 29.66 -28.21 13.89
N SER A 313 30.05 -28.58 12.67
CA SER A 313 29.15 -28.98 11.58
C SER A 313 28.10 -27.92 11.20
N THR A 314 28.43 -26.65 11.37
CA THR A 314 27.57 -25.53 10.97
C THR A 314 27.89 -25.12 9.54
N GLN A 315 26.85 -24.99 8.72
CA GLN A 315 26.95 -24.33 7.41
C GLN A 315 25.84 -23.29 7.28
N PHE A 316 26.17 -22.18 6.64
CA PHE A 316 25.19 -21.24 6.12
C PHE A 316 25.07 -21.43 4.61
N ILE A 317 23.86 -21.72 4.15
CA ILE A 317 23.60 -22.02 2.74
C ILE A 317 22.64 -20.95 2.22
N ALA A 318 23.06 -20.15 1.24
CA ALA A 318 22.22 -19.12 0.64
C ALA A 318 21.92 -19.43 -0.82
N ALA A 319 20.74 -19.07 -1.29
CA ALA A 319 20.36 -19.08 -2.70
C ALA A 319 20.01 -17.66 -3.14
N PHE A 320 20.68 -17.16 -4.18
CA PHE A 320 20.31 -15.92 -4.85
C PHE A 320 19.53 -16.29 -6.11
N ILE A 321 18.24 -16.02 -6.09
CA ILE A 321 17.30 -16.22 -7.19
C ILE A 321 17.15 -14.89 -7.91
N GLY A 322 17.29 -14.88 -9.22
CA GLY A 322 17.06 -13.63 -9.94
C GLY A 322 17.40 -13.67 -11.41
N ASP A 323 17.44 -12.49 -12.00
CA ASP A 323 17.58 -12.32 -13.43
C ASP A 323 19.04 -12.09 -13.88
N SER A 324 19.26 -11.18 -14.85
CA SER A 324 20.58 -10.83 -15.37
C SER A 324 21.48 -10.23 -14.28
N TRP A 325 20.92 -9.54 -13.28
CA TRP A 325 21.67 -9.01 -12.14
C TRP A 325 22.28 -10.13 -11.30
N THR A 326 21.54 -11.22 -11.11
CA THR A 326 22.00 -12.40 -10.36
C THR A 326 22.85 -13.32 -11.22
N TYR A 327 22.52 -13.44 -12.51
CA TYR A 327 23.22 -14.27 -13.49
C TYR A 327 24.70 -13.91 -13.60
N ARG A 328 25.03 -12.63 -13.76
CA ARG A 328 26.43 -12.19 -13.84
C ARG A 328 26.98 -11.96 -12.44
N SER A 329 27.83 -12.88 -11.97
CA SER A 329 28.27 -12.92 -10.57
C SER A 329 28.91 -11.62 -10.07
N GLN A 330 29.65 -10.95 -10.94
CA GLN A 330 30.38 -9.70 -10.61
C GLN A 330 29.45 -8.56 -10.18
N ARG A 331 28.17 -8.61 -10.57
CA ARG A 331 27.18 -7.58 -10.25
C ARG A 331 26.75 -7.55 -8.80
N PHE A 332 26.87 -8.65 -8.04
CA PHE A 332 26.85 -8.60 -6.57
C PHE A 332 27.15 -9.96 -5.93
N THR A 333 26.63 -11.06 -6.49
CA THR A 333 26.66 -12.37 -5.81
C THR A 333 28.08 -12.86 -5.52
N GLU A 334 29.05 -12.57 -6.38
CA GLU A 334 30.46 -12.88 -6.15
C GLU A 334 31.05 -12.12 -4.97
N LYS A 335 30.77 -10.82 -4.89
CA LYS A 335 31.27 -9.95 -3.82
C LYS A 335 30.68 -10.35 -2.48
N VAL A 336 29.36 -10.57 -2.43
CA VAL A 336 28.66 -11.07 -1.24
C VAL A 336 29.21 -12.43 -0.83
N THR A 337 29.32 -13.37 -1.77
CA THR A 337 29.79 -14.73 -1.48
C THR A 337 31.24 -14.72 -0.97
N ASN A 338 32.14 -14.01 -1.65
CA ASN A 338 33.54 -13.95 -1.25
C ASN A 338 33.72 -13.31 0.13
N LYS A 339 32.94 -12.27 0.46
CA LYS A 339 32.98 -11.67 1.80
C LYS A 339 32.48 -12.65 2.86
N LEU A 340 31.34 -13.30 2.64
CA LEU A 340 30.78 -14.26 3.59
C LEU A 340 31.72 -15.47 3.77
N VAL A 341 32.31 -15.99 2.70
CA VAL A 341 33.31 -17.07 2.78
C VAL A 341 34.56 -16.61 3.53
N ALA A 342 35.04 -15.40 3.31
CA ALA A 342 36.19 -14.85 4.02
C ALA A 342 35.95 -14.68 5.52
N ASP A 343 34.75 -14.25 5.91
CA ASP A 343 34.39 -14.00 7.31
C ASP A 343 34.04 -15.30 8.07
N TYR A 344 33.37 -16.24 7.41
CA TYR A 344 32.70 -17.36 8.07
C TYR A 344 33.20 -18.75 7.64
N GLY A 345 34.15 -18.83 6.70
CA GLY A 345 34.72 -20.07 6.19
C GLY A 345 34.04 -20.57 4.91
N ASP A 346 34.66 -21.56 4.27
CA ASP A 346 34.28 -22.06 2.95
C ASP A 346 33.65 -23.46 3.03
N ALA A 347 32.37 -23.58 2.71
CA ALA A 347 31.63 -24.85 2.71
C ALA A 347 31.43 -25.43 1.29
N GLY A 348 32.15 -24.90 0.29
CA GLY A 348 32.14 -25.37 -1.09
C GLY A 348 31.54 -24.38 -2.07
N GLY A 349 31.55 -24.76 -3.35
CA GLY A 349 31.15 -23.87 -4.45
C GLY A 349 29.65 -23.68 -4.61
N GLY A 350 28.82 -24.57 -4.06
CA GLY A 350 27.38 -24.53 -4.29
C GLY A 350 27.03 -24.75 -5.75
N TRP A 351 25.98 -24.08 -6.22
CA TRP A 351 25.42 -24.30 -7.56
C TRP A 351 26.31 -23.70 -8.65
N THR A 352 26.68 -24.52 -9.63
CA THR A 352 27.25 -24.11 -10.92
C THR A 352 26.26 -24.46 -12.01
N GLY A 353 25.54 -23.46 -12.52
CA GLY A 353 24.54 -23.63 -13.56
C GLY A 353 25.16 -23.77 -14.95
N PHE A 354 24.62 -24.66 -15.77
CA PHE A 354 25.13 -24.89 -17.13
C PHE A 354 24.41 -24.09 -18.21
N GLY A 355 23.29 -23.44 -17.87
CA GLY A 355 22.54 -22.56 -18.76
C GLY A 355 23.40 -21.51 -19.46
N VAL A 356 23.00 -21.14 -20.67
CA VAL A 356 23.67 -20.16 -21.51
C VAL A 356 22.66 -19.18 -22.07
N THR A 357 23.03 -17.90 -22.10
CA THR A 357 22.24 -16.87 -22.77
C THR A 357 22.64 -16.81 -24.24
N GLY A 358 21.70 -16.54 -25.16
CA GLY A 358 21.96 -16.48 -26.60
C GLY A 358 23.07 -15.51 -27.05
N SER A 359 23.54 -14.63 -26.16
CA SER A 359 24.73 -13.77 -26.33
C SER A 359 26.08 -14.44 -25.96
N GLY A 360 26.09 -15.75 -25.66
CA GLY A 360 27.29 -16.54 -25.38
C GLY A 360 27.80 -16.49 -23.94
N GLY A 361 27.08 -15.84 -23.02
CA GLY A 361 27.43 -15.83 -21.60
C GLY A 361 27.13 -17.18 -20.94
N LEU A 362 27.98 -17.60 -19.99
CA LEU A 362 27.77 -18.82 -19.21
C LEU A 362 27.16 -18.48 -17.85
N ASN A 363 26.18 -19.26 -17.38
CA ASN A 363 25.58 -19.05 -16.06
C ASN A 363 26.61 -19.27 -14.94
N GLY A 364 27.18 -20.47 -14.82
CA GLY A 364 28.31 -20.72 -13.93
C GLY A 364 28.01 -20.56 -12.44
N ASN A 365 29.02 -20.17 -11.67
CA ASN A 365 29.02 -20.19 -10.21
C ASN A 365 29.00 -18.78 -9.59
N ALA A 366 28.62 -18.68 -8.32
CA ALA A 366 28.76 -17.43 -7.54
C ALA A 366 30.20 -16.94 -7.44
N ARG A 367 31.18 -17.84 -7.45
CA ARG A 367 32.61 -17.52 -7.33
C ARG A 367 33.36 -17.96 -8.56
N THR A 368 34.12 -17.04 -9.14
CA THR A 368 35.00 -17.29 -10.29
C THR A 368 36.07 -18.36 -10.05
N THR A 369 36.38 -18.69 -8.79
CA THR A 369 37.28 -19.79 -8.46
C THR A 369 36.73 -21.16 -8.86
N TYR A 370 35.41 -21.29 -9.07
CA TYR A 370 34.77 -22.46 -9.65
C TYR A 370 34.46 -22.16 -11.12
N GLY A 371 35.34 -22.59 -12.02
CA GLY A 371 35.22 -22.31 -13.43
C GLY A 371 34.19 -23.21 -14.11
N TYR A 372 33.54 -22.69 -15.14
CA TYR A 372 32.68 -23.45 -16.05
C TYR A 372 33.04 -23.08 -17.49
N SER A 373 33.20 -24.10 -18.34
CA SER A 373 33.31 -23.95 -19.79
C SER A 373 32.66 -25.13 -20.50
N ARG A 374 32.43 -24.98 -21.81
CA ARG A 374 31.85 -26.04 -22.64
C ARG A 374 32.51 -26.09 -24.01
N SER A 375 32.45 -27.26 -24.64
CA SER A 375 32.89 -27.48 -26.03
C SER A 375 31.92 -28.40 -26.76
N GLY A 376 31.98 -28.39 -28.09
CA GLY A 376 31.05 -29.13 -28.95
C GLY A 376 29.74 -28.38 -29.16
N THR A 377 28.71 -29.10 -29.59
CA THR A 377 27.40 -28.56 -29.92
C THR A 377 26.44 -28.70 -28.76
N TRP A 378 25.86 -27.59 -28.32
CA TRP A 378 24.81 -27.50 -27.30
C TRP A 378 23.70 -26.59 -27.81
N THR A 379 22.47 -26.95 -27.50
CA THR A 379 21.28 -26.13 -27.70
C THR A 379 21.03 -25.30 -26.46
N ASP A 380 20.81 -23.99 -26.67
CA ASP A 380 20.64 -22.97 -25.62
C ASP A 380 19.16 -22.60 -25.38
N ASP A 381 18.24 -23.34 -25.99
CA ASP A 381 16.83 -22.95 -26.14
C ASP A 381 15.99 -23.04 -24.84
N GLU A 382 16.54 -23.58 -23.75
CA GLU A 382 15.79 -23.89 -22.53
C GLU A 382 16.32 -23.11 -21.32
N TYR A 383 16.27 -21.79 -21.48
CA TYR A 383 16.76 -20.80 -20.51
C TYR A 383 15.59 -19.96 -20.00
N ALA A 384 15.44 -19.87 -18.69
CA ALA A 384 14.25 -19.33 -18.01
C ALA A 384 12.94 -20.12 -18.21
N GLU A 385 13.03 -21.36 -18.67
CA GLU A 385 11.88 -22.25 -18.93
C GLU A 385 12.08 -23.66 -18.32
N SER A 386 13.26 -23.95 -17.76
CA SER A 386 13.58 -25.25 -17.17
C SER A 386 12.97 -25.44 -15.79
N VAL A 387 12.82 -26.70 -15.38
CA VAL A 387 12.44 -27.09 -14.01
C VAL A 387 13.63 -27.18 -13.05
N SER A 388 14.85 -26.87 -13.50
CA SER A 388 16.04 -26.85 -12.65
C SER A 388 15.98 -25.71 -11.61
N PRO A 389 16.79 -25.77 -10.54
CA PRO A 389 16.82 -24.71 -9.53
C PRO A 389 17.07 -23.29 -10.08
N ASP A 390 17.89 -23.15 -11.12
CA ASP A 390 18.19 -21.89 -11.82
C ASP A 390 17.36 -21.69 -13.10
N ILE A 391 16.30 -22.48 -13.27
CA ILE A 391 15.35 -22.50 -14.40
C ILE A 391 16.03 -22.51 -15.78
N SER A 392 17.21 -23.12 -15.85
CA SER A 392 18.02 -23.18 -17.07
C SER A 392 18.66 -24.56 -17.25
N HIS A 393 18.73 -25.05 -18.49
CA HIS A 393 19.54 -26.22 -18.83
C HIS A 393 20.08 -26.12 -20.26
N ILE A 394 21.04 -26.98 -20.58
CA ILE A 394 21.58 -27.12 -21.93
C ILE A 394 21.30 -28.52 -22.45
N THR A 395 21.00 -28.64 -23.74
CA THR A 395 20.70 -29.94 -24.36
C THR A 395 21.69 -30.26 -25.48
N SER A 396 22.11 -31.51 -25.58
CA SER A 396 22.92 -31.98 -26.71
C SER A 396 22.61 -33.42 -27.07
N THR A 397 22.63 -33.71 -28.36
CA THR A 397 22.58 -35.05 -28.95
C THR A 397 23.93 -35.46 -29.56
N THR A 398 24.92 -34.58 -29.52
CA THR A 398 26.20 -34.75 -30.21
C THR A 398 27.21 -35.40 -29.29
N ALA A 399 27.61 -36.63 -29.59
CA ALA A 399 28.69 -37.32 -28.88
C ALA A 399 29.97 -36.48 -28.90
N GLY A 400 30.65 -36.35 -27.75
CA GLY A 400 31.83 -35.51 -27.59
C GLY A 400 31.53 -34.05 -27.17
N SER A 401 30.28 -33.61 -27.17
CA SER A 401 29.90 -32.36 -26.50
C SER A 401 30.19 -32.46 -25.01
N LYS A 402 30.88 -31.46 -24.46
CA LYS A 402 31.50 -31.56 -23.14
C LYS A 402 31.27 -30.31 -22.32
N VAL A 403 30.96 -30.51 -21.04
CA VAL A 403 31.00 -29.52 -19.96
C VAL A 403 32.27 -29.76 -19.15
N THR A 404 32.99 -28.68 -18.83
CA THR A 404 34.16 -28.72 -17.95
C THR A 404 33.93 -27.78 -16.77
N VAL A 405 34.08 -28.29 -15.56
CA VAL A 405 33.99 -27.53 -14.31
C VAL A 405 35.33 -27.63 -13.59
N THR A 406 35.84 -26.54 -13.06
CA THR A 406 37.09 -26.52 -12.28
C THR A 406 36.85 -26.01 -10.87
N GLY A 407 37.75 -26.31 -9.95
CA GLY A 407 37.71 -25.73 -8.61
C GLY A 407 39.05 -25.72 -7.89
N PRO A 408 39.11 -24.95 -6.79
CA PRO A 408 40.33 -24.73 -6.01
C PRO A 408 40.72 -25.97 -5.20
N ALA A 409 41.91 -25.93 -4.60
CA ALA A 409 42.42 -26.99 -3.75
C ALA A 409 41.69 -27.12 -2.40
N LEU A 410 41.16 -26.01 -1.90
CA LEU A 410 40.38 -25.93 -0.67
C LEU A 410 39.11 -25.11 -0.91
N PRO A 411 37.99 -25.47 -0.26
CA PRO A 411 37.82 -26.62 0.62
C PRO A 411 37.78 -27.93 -0.19
N VAL A 412 38.22 -29.03 0.44
CA VAL A 412 38.11 -30.35 -0.20
C VAL A 412 36.63 -30.71 -0.31
N LEU A 413 36.17 -30.97 -1.52
CA LEU A 413 34.79 -31.36 -1.75
C LEU A 413 34.52 -32.75 -1.18
N SER A 414 33.37 -32.89 -0.54
CA SER A 414 32.84 -34.15 -0.04
C SER A 414 31.69 -34.68 -0.90
N LEU A 415 31.06 -33.82 -1.70
CA LEU A 415 29.98 -34.20 -2.60
C LEU A 415 30.00 -33.34 -3.86
N SER A 416 29.71 -33.97 -4.99
CA SER A 416 29.45 -33.32 -6.27
C SER A 416 28.17 -33.92 -6.85
N LYS A 417 27.04 -33.23 -6.72
CA LYS A 417 25.72 -33.72 -7.17
C LYS A 417 25.36 -33.09 -8.50
N LEU A 418 25.30 -33.90 -9.56
CA LEU A 418 24.89 -33.49 -10.90
C LEU A 418 23.37 -33.48 -11.00
N PHE A 419 22.82 -32.47 -11.67
CA PHE A 419 21.40 -32.31 -11.97
C PHE A 419 21.19 -32.29 -13.49
N TRP A 420 20.15 -32.97 -13.95
CA TRP A 420 19.74 -32.98 -15.36
C TRP A 420 18.22 -33.04 -15.49
N ILE A 421 17.73 -32.70 -16.68
CA ILE A 421 16.34 -32.92 -17.06
C ILE A 421 16.27 -34.31 -17.70
N GLY A 422 15.44 -35.18 -17.13
CA GLY A 422 15.29 -36.56 -17.57
C GLY A 422 14.93 -36.63 -19.06
N THR A 423 15.65 -37.47 -19.79
CA THR A 423 15.36 -37.83 -21.19
C THR A 423 15.16 -39.34 -21.32
N ALA A 424 14.74 -39.79 -22.51
CA ALA A 424 14.46 -41.21 -22.73
C ALA A 424 15.71 -42.10 -22.78
N ASN A 425 16.87 -41.57 -23.18
CA ASN A 425 18.03 -42.39 -23.57
C ASN A 425 19.40 -41.70 -23.40
N GLY A 426 19.47 -40.59 -22.67
CA GLY A 426 20.71 -39.83 -22.49
C GLY A 426 21.78 -40.60 -21.73
N VAL A 427 23.00 -40.63 -22.26
CA VAL A 427 24.18 -41.20 -21.60
C VAL A 427 25.35 -40.24 -21.72
N VAL A 428 25.96 -39.91 -20.58
CA VAL A 428 27.21 -39.18 -20.48
C VAL A 428 28.30 -40.05 -19.88
N ARG A 429 29.53 -39.58 -19.96
CA ARG A 429 30.65 -40.06 -19.15
C ARG A 429 31.29 -38.89 -18.44
N TYR A 430 31.85 -39.11 -17.26
CA TYR A 430 32.57 -38.07 -16.53
C TYR A 430 33.92 -38.56 -16.02
N ARG A 431 34.85 -37.63 -15.78
CA ARG A 431 36.14 -37.93 -15.14
C ARG A 431 36.68 -36.73 -14.38
N TRP A 432 37.55 -37.04 -13.43
CA TRP A 432 38.28 -36.05 -12.64
C TRP A 432 39.75 -35.99 -13.05
N ASN A 433 40.31 -34.80 -13.18
CA ASN A 433 41.74 -34.54 -13.38
C ASN A 433 42.37 -35.34 -14.54
N GLY A 434 41.63 -35.50 -15.64
CA GLY A 434 42.08 -36.28 -16.80
C GLY A 434 42.19 -37.79 -16.57
N GLY A 435 41.64 -38.30 -15.46
CA GLY A 435 41.64 -39.71 -15.08
C GLY A 435 40.74 -40.61 -15.94
N ALA A 436 40.37 -41.76 -15.40
CA ALA A 436 39.50 -42.71 -16.09
C ALA A 436 38.06 -42.17 -16.23
N TRP A 437 37.42 -42.48 -17.36
CA TRP A 437 36.01 -42.16 -17.60
C TRP A 437 35.08 -43.11 -16.85
N THR A 438 34.07 -42.53 -16.20
CA THR A 438 32.96 -43.23 -15.58
C THR A 438 31.69 -42.96 -16.37
N SER A 439 30.99 -44.00 -16.82
CA SER A 439 29.71 -43.85 -17.53
C SER A 439 28.60 -43.49 -16.54
N LEU A 440 27.67 -42.63 -16.97
CA LEU A 440 26.50 -42.23 -16.21
C LEU A 440 25.30 -42.10 -17.15
N ASN A 441 24.23 -42.82 -16.85
CA ASN A 441 22.95 -42.62 -17.55
C ASN A 441 22.32 -41.33 -17.02
N VAL A 442 22.02 -40.40 -17.92
CA VAL A 442 21.30 -39.15 -17.65
C VAL A 442 19.92 -39.18 -18.31
N GLN A 443 19.29 -40.35 -18.24
CA GLN A 443 17.90 -40.57 -18.56
C GLN A 443 17.02 -40.38 -17.30
N GLY A 444 15.70 -40.38 -17.45
CA GLY A 444 14.78 -40.28 -16.32
C GLY A 444 13.33 -40.12 -16.76
N THR A 445 12.46 -39.65 -15.87
CA THR A 445 11.13 -39.20 -16.29
C THR A 445 11.31 -38.03 -17.25
N VAL A 446 10.76 -38.12 -18.46
CA VAL A 446 10.94 -37.07 -19.49
C VAL A 446 10.44 -35.73 -18.96
N GLY A 447 11.31 -34.72 -18.96
CA GLY A 447 11.00 -33.39 -18.41
C GLY A 447 10.94 -33.34 -16.87
N GLY A 448 11.35 -34.39 -16.17
CA GLY A 448 11.54 -34.42 -14.72
C GLY A 448 12.94 -33.95 -14.31
N LEU A 449 13.09 -33.42 -13.10
CA LEU A 449 14.40 -33.08 -12.55
C LEU A 449 15.01 -34.32 -11.89
N GLU A 450 16.20 -34.71 -12.32
CA GLU A 450 16.90 -35.91 -11.90
C GLU A 450 18.30 -35.58 -11.35
N THR A 451 18.85 -36.43 -10.47
CA THR A 451 20.17 -36.21 -9.88
C THR A 451 21.00 -37.47 -9.65
N ALA A 452 22.32 -37.31 -9.58
CA ALA A 452 23.26 -38.33 -9.15
C ALA A 452 24.49 -37.72 -8.47
N ASP A 453 24.99 -38.42 -7.45
CA ASP A 453 26.27 -38.09 -6.83
C ASP A 453 27.41 -38.68 -7.65
N LEU A 454 28.35 -37.82 -8.06
CA LEU A 454 29.50 -38.23 -8.85
C LEU A 454 30.57 -38.85 -7.92
N ALA A 455 31.03 -40.05 -8.26
CA ALA A 455 32.07 -40.74 -7.53
C ALA A 455 33.47 -40.25 -7.93
N GLY A 456 34.48 -40.63 -7.13
CA GLY A 456 35.89 -40.39 -7.48
C GLY A 456 36.37 -38.95 -7.32
N LEU A 457 35.73 -38.16 -6.44
CA LEU A 457 36.18 -36.80 -6.11
C LEU A 457 37.67 -36.78 -5.71
N PRO A 458 38.46 -35.81 -6.20
CA PRO A 458 39.84 -35.63 -5.76
C PRO A 458 39.93 -35.34 -4.26
N ALA A 459 40.77 -36.10 -3.56
CA ALA A 459 40.96 -35.96 -2.10
C ALA A 459 41.80 -34.74 -1.70
N SER A 460 42.49 -34.10 -2.64
CA SER A 460 43.34 -32.95 -2.41
C SER A 460 43.69 -32.25 -3.72
N GLY A 461 44.08 -30.97 -3.63
CA GLY A 461 44.57 -30.20 -4.77
C GLY A 461 43.43 -29.65 -5.63
N ALA A 462 43.78 -28.69 -6.50
CA ALA A 462 42.83 -28.15 -7.46
C ALA A 462 42.34 -29.26 -8.39
N TRP A 463 41.14 -29.10 -8.91
CA TRP A 463 40.47 -30.17 -9.65
C TRP A 463 39.75 -29.68 -10.91
N THR A 464 39.56 -30.62 -11.82
CA THR A 464 38.79 -30.47 -13.05
C THR A 464 37.84 -31.66 -13.18
N LEU A 465 36.57 -31.39 -13.37
CA LEU A 465 35.52 -32.33 -13.75
C LEU A 465 35.19 -32.12 -15.23
N GLU A 466 35.25 -33.18 -16.01
CA GLU A 466 34.76 -33.20 -17.40
C GLU A 466 33.54 -34.11 -17.48
N ILE A 467 32.45 -33.64 -18.10
CA ILE A 467 31.23 -34.41 -18.38
C ILE A 467 30.99 -34.35 -19.89
N GLU A 468 30.97 -35.51 -20.55
CA GLU A 468 30.92 -35.62 -22.00
C GLU A 468 29.74 -36.49 -22.46
N VAL A 469 29.00 -36.00 -23.45
CA VAL A 469 27.91 -36.74 -24.10
C VAL A 469 28.48 -37.96 -24.83
N VAL A 470 27.92 -39.13 -24.55
CA VAL A 470 28.28 -40.39 -25.21
C VAL A 470 27.24 -40.73 -26.28
N SER A 471 25.96 -40.68 -25.93
CA SER A 471 24.85 -41.04 -26.82
C SER A 471 23.51 -40.52 -26.32
N GLY A 472 22.51 -40.53 -27.20
CA GLY A 472 21.14 -40.09 -26.88
C GLY A 472 21.05 -38.58 -26.67
N THR A 473 19.90 -38.12 -26.18
CA THR A 473 19.69 -36.71 -25.83
C THR A 473 20.06 -36.49 -24.37
N CYS A 474 20.99 -35.58 -24.09
CA CYS A 474 21.42 -35.24 -22.74
C CYS A 474 21.07 -33.79 -22.42
N SER A 475 20.27 -33.56 -21.37
CA SER A 475 19.79 -32.24 -20.96
C SER A 475 20.34 -31.88 -19.58
N LEU A 476 21.54 -31.28 -19.52
CA LEU A 476 22.26 -31.02 -18.27
C LEU A 476 21.89 -29.66 -17.69
N ALA A 477 21.54 -29.61 -16.39
CA ALA A 477 21.10 -28.39 -15.73
C ALA A 477 22.23 -27.68 -14.98
N GLY A 478 22.89 -28.40 -14.07
CA GLY A 478 23.95 -27.83 -13.24
C GLY A 478 24.50 -28.83 -12.23
N ILE A 479 25.41 -28.36 -11.37
CA ILE A 479 26.08 -29.19 -10.37
C ILE A 479 26.18 -28.46 -9.03
N ASP A 480 25.90 -29.16 -7.95
CA ASP A 480 26.06 -28.67 -6.58
C ASP A 480 27.33 -29.25 -5.94
N LEU A 481 28.26 -28.34 -5.60
CA LEU A 481 29.60 -28.65 -5.09
C LEU A 481 29.66 -28.37 -3.58
N ARG A 482 29.81 -29.43 -2.77
CA ARG A 482 29.73 -29.35 -1.31
C ARG A 482 31.02 -29.82 -0.65
N ALA A 483 31.42 -29.15 0.43
CA ALA A 483 32.38 -29.65 1.40
C ALA A 483 31.70 -30.00 2.72
N THR A 484 32.35 -30.78 3.58
CA THR A 484 31.94 -31.01 4.98
C THR A 484 32.42 -29.92 5.94
N ALA A 485 33.29 -29.02 5.47
CA ALA A 485 33.84 -27.94 6.27
C ALA A 485 32.74 -27.02 6.80
N ASN A 486 32.95 -26.46 7.98
CA ASN A 486 32.13 -25.34 8.45
C ASN A 486 32.32 -24.15 7.52
N GLY A 487 31.24 -23.44 7.21
CA GLY A 487 31.34 -22.24 6.39
C GLY A 487 30.10 -21.90 5.60
N VAL A 488 30.33 -21.13 4.54
CA VAL A 488 29.29 -20.60 3.66
C VAL A 488 29.32 -21.33 2.34
N ARG A 489 28.13 -21.71 1.84
CA ARG A 489 27.92 -22.22 0.49
C ARG A 489 26.83 -21.41 -0.18
N VAL A 490 27.06 -20.96 -1.41
CA VAL A 490 26.11 -20.10 -2.13
C VAL A 490 25.67 -20.74 -3.43
N HIS A 491 24.37 -20.72 -3.68
CA HIS A 491 23.74 -21.11 -4.93
C HIS A 491 23.36 -19.85 -5.70
N LYS A 492 24.04 -19.58 -6.82
CA LYS A 492 23.67 -18.51 -7.75
C LYS A 492 22.67 -19.04 -8.76
N LEU A 493 21.39 -18.82 -8.49
CA LEU A 493 20.26 -19.26 -9.30
C LEU A 493 19.80 -18.10 -10.19
N GLY A 494 20.67 -17.67 -11.10
CA GLY A 494 20.41 -16.53 -11.98
C GLY A 494 19.97 -16.98 -13.37
N ALA A 495 18.86 -16.44 -13.87
CA ALA A 495 18.38 -16.62 -15.24
C ALA A 495 18.22 -15.25 -15.92
N SER A 496 19.23 -14.80 -16.65
CA SER A 496 19.22 -13.56 -17.44
C SER A 496 17.97 -13.38 -18.30
N GLY A 497 17.32 -12.22 -18.19
CA GLY A 497 16.08 -11.95 -18.92
C GLY A 497 14.83 -12.59 -18.30
N SER A 498 14.97 -13.37 -17.21
CA SER A 498 13.81 -13.92 -16.53
C SER A 498 12.98 -12.85 -15.82
N ARG A 499 11.67 -13.07 -15.86
CA ARG A 499 10.63 -12.29 -15.17
C ARG A 499 10.10 -13.11 -14.00
N ALA A 500 9.39 -12.49 -13.06
CA ALA A 500 8.76 -13.21 -11.96
C ALA A 500 7.86 -14.38 -12.44
N ASN A 501 7.15 -14.19 -13.56
CA ASN A 501 6.29 -15.23 -14.11
C ASN A 501 7.07 -16.48 -14.57
N HIS A 502 8.29 -16.33 -15.09
CA HIS A 502 9.11 -17.49 -15.47
C HIS A 502 9.43 -18.39 -14.29
N TRP A 503 9.56 -17.84 -13.07
CA TRP A 503 9.80 -18.61 -11.85
C TRP A 503 8.50 -19.16 -11.24
N SER A 504 7.41 -18.38 -11.29
CA SER A 504 6.11 -18.80 -10.77
C SER A 504 5.38 -19.78 -11.68
N ASP A 505 5.68 -19.83 -12.97
CA ASP A 505 5.00 -20.70 -13.93
C ASP A 505 5.68 -22.06 -14.10
N VAL A 506 6.94 -22.20 -13.63
CA VAL A 506 7.62 -23.50 -13.58
C VAL A 506 6.76 -24.51 -12.81
N ASP A 507 6.78 -25.77 -13.25
CA ASP A 507 6.19 -26.89 -12.52
C ASP A 507 6.63 -26.86 -11.04
N ALA A 508 5.66 -26.53 -10.18
CA ALA A 508 5.90 -26.28 -8.77
C ALA A 508 6.55 -27.49 -8.07
N THR A 509 6.13 -28.70 -8.42
CA THR A 509 6.62 -29.92 -7.77
C THR A 509 8.09 -30.17 -8.12
N LYS A 510 8.43 -30.01 -9.40
CA LYS A 510 9.78 -30.27 -9.90
C LYS A 510 10.77 -29.19 -9.46
N TRP A 511 10.36 -27.92 -9.49
CA TRP A 511 11.24 -26.84 -9.04
C TRP A 511 11.51 -26.91 -7.53
N ARG A 512 10.47 -27.18 -6.73
CA ARG A 512 10.60 -27.37 -5.28
C ARG A 512 11.51 -28.54 -4.92
N SER A 513 11.44 -29.67 -5.64
CA SER A 513 12.34 -30.80 -5.37
C SER A 513 13.81 -30.43 -5.59
N GLY A 514 14.10 -29.59 -6.59
CA GLY A 514 15.41 -29.00 -6.82
C GLY A 514 15.87 -28.13 -5.65
N LEU A 515 15.03 -27.21 -5.19
CA LEU A 515 15.34 -26.37 -4.04
C LEU A 515 15.57 -27.17 -2.76
N ALA A 516 14.75 -28.19 -2.49
CA ALA A 516 14.92 -29.08 -1.34
C ALA A 516 16.28 -29.79 -1.34
N LEU A 517 16.77 -30.17 -2.52
CA LEU A 517 18.10 -30.80 -2.67
C LEU A 517 19.24 -29.81 -2.39
N LEU A 518 19.08 -28.53 -2.75
CA LEU A 518 20.05 -27.47 -2.42
C LEU A 518 19.99 -27.08 -0.93
N ASN A 519 18.79 -27.16 -0.34
CA ASN A 519 18.49 -26.91 1.08
C ASN A 519 19.03 -25.55 1.60
N PRO A 520 18.70 -24.41 0.95
CA PRO A 520 19.05 -23.10 1.46
C PRO A 520 18.46 -22.82 2.86
N ARG A 521 19.14 -21.93 3.57
CA ARG A 521 18.72 -21.28 4.83
C ARG A 521 18.37 -19.81 4.62
N LEU A 522 18.76 -19.26 3.48
CA LEU A 522 18.36 -17.97 2.98
C LEU A 522 18.05 -18.09 1.48
N CYS A 523 16.90 -17.57 1.05
CA CYS A 523 16.64 -17.24 -0.35
C CYS A 523 16.54 -15.72 -0.51
N VAL A 524 17.38 -15.14 -1.36
CA VAL A 524 17.25 -13.74 -1.79
C VAL A 524 16.66 -13.73 -3.18
N ILE A 525 15.53 -13.05 -3.37
CA ILE A 525 14.83 -12.95 -4.66
C ILE A 525 15.08 -11.55 -5.23
N CYS A 526 15.76 -11.46 -6.37
CA CYS A 526 16.09 -10.21 -7.06
C CYS A 526 15.55 -10.25 -8.50
N LEU A 527 14.32 -9.76 -8.66
CA LEU A 527 13.55 -9.73 -9.91
C LEU A 527 12.81 -8.39 -10.02
N GLY A 528 12.31 -8.06 -11.21
CA GLY A 528 11.56 -6.83 -11.46
C GLY A 528 12.08 -6.04 -12.66
N VAL A 529 13.38 -6.12 -12.97
CA VAL A 529 13.98 -5.39 -14.11
C VAL A 529 13.40 -5.87 -15.44
N ASN A 530 13.30 -7.18 -15.66
CA ASN A 530 12.72 -7.70 -16.90
C ASN A 530 11.19 -7.66 -16.90
N ASP A 531 10.56 -7.67 -15.73
CA ASP A 531 9.11 -7.44 -15.60
C ASP A 531 8.78 -6.01 -16.08
N LYS A 532 9.57 -5.01 -15.64
CA LYS A 532 9.53 -3.64 -16.15
C LYS A 532 9.81 -3.56 -17.65
N ALA A 533 10.90 -4.16 -18.12
CA ALA A 533 11.27 -4.14 -19.54
C ALA A 533 10.22 -4.78 -20.47
N ASN A 534 9.24 -5.50 -19.93
CA ASN A 534 8.14 -6.13 -20.66
C ASN A 534 6.76 -5.53 -20.28
N ASP A 535 6.71 -4.38 -19.60
CA ASP A 535 5.48 -3.71 -19.16
C ASP A 535 4.51 -4.63 -18.39
N ILE A 536 5.03 -5.59 -17.61
CA ILE A 536 4.20 -6.45 -16.75
C ILE A 536 3.64 -5.59 -15.61
N ALA A 537 2.32 -5.51 -15.46
CA ALA A 537 1.73 -4.69 -14.40
C ALA A 537 2.32 -5.04 -13.00
N PRO A 538 2.65 -4.04 -12.16
CA PRO A 538 3.21 -4.27 -10.82
C PRO A 538 2.41 -5.25 -9.95
N ALA A 539 1.07 -5.19 -10.02
CA ALA A 539 0.19 -6.13 -9.33
C ALA A 539 0.35 -7.59 -9.83
N THR A 540 0.58 -7.78 -11.14
CA THR A 540 0.86 -9.10 -11.71
C THR A 540 2.23 -9.61 -11.29
N TYR A 541 3.25 -8.74 -11.30
CA TYR A 541 4.56 -9.06 -10.73
C TYR A 541 4.44 -9.51 -9.27
N ALA A 542 3.70 -8.77 -8.44
CA ALA A 542 3.49 -9.09 -7.04
C ALA A 542 2.79 -10.44 -6.83
N THR A 543 1.80 -10.78 -7.68
CA THR A 543 1.16 -12.10 -7.66
C THR A 543 2.15 -13.23 -7.94
N ASN A 544 3.02 -13.03 -8.94
CA ASN A 544 4.04 -14.01 -9.30
C ASN A 544 5.10 -14.12 -8.20
N LEU A 545 5.54 -13.00 -7.64
CA LEU A 545 6.47 -12.95 -6.51
C LEU A 545 5.92 -13.71 -5.30
N GLY A 546 4.65 -13.47 -4.95
CA GLY A 546 3.98 -14.18 -3.87
C GLY A 546 3.96 -15.69 -4.08
N THR A 547 3.74 -16.14 -5.32
CA THR A 547 3.81 -17.56 -5.68
C THR A 547 5.21 -18.16 -5.49
N ILE A 548 6.27 -17.41 -5.81
CA ILE A 548 7.66 -17.86 -5.60
C ILE A 548 7.92 -18.02 -4.10
N ILE A 549 7.52 -17.03 -3.29
CA ILE A 549 7.70 -17.05 -1.83
C ILE A 549 6.94 -18.23 -1.21
N ASP A 550 5.66 -18.42 -1.57
CA ASP A 550 4.83 -19.52 -1.06
C ASP A 550 5.47 -20.89 -1.35
N ARG A 551 6.06 -21.07 -2.54
CA ARG A 551 6.76 -22.31 -2.91
C ARG A 551 7.98 -22.57 -2.04
N ILE A 552 8.78 -21.55 -1.77
CA ILE A 552 9.97 -21.66 -0.91
C ILE A 552 9.55 -21.98 0.52
N GLN A 553 8.57 -21.25 1.07
CA GLN A 553 8.08 -21.48 2.44
C GLN A 553 7.44 -22.86 2.59
N ALA A 554 6.70 -23.33 1.59
CA ALA A 554 6.07 -24.64 1.61
C ALA A 554 7.08 -25.80 1.51
N GLU A 555 8.20 -25.60 0.82
CA GLU A 555 9.23 -26.64 0.67
C GLU A 555 10.25 -26.63 1.81
N ILE A 556 10.68 -25.44 2.23
CA ILE A 556 11.73 -25.26 3.23
C ILE A 556 11.25 -24.22 4.26
N PRO A 557 10.38 -24.61 5.21
CA PRO A 557 9.82 -23.67 6.20
C PRO A 557 10.87 -22.99 7.10
N SER A 558 12.08 -23.55 7.19
CA SER A 558 13.20 -22.97 7.93
C SER A 558 14.06 -22.02 7.10
N CYS A 559 13.75 -21.81 5.81
CA CYS A 559 14.47 -20.89 4.97
C CYS A 559 13.99 -19.47 5.25
N ASP A 560 14.90 -18.58 5.63
CA ASP A 560 14.61 -17.16 5.62
C ASP A 560 14.50 -16.69 4.16
N ILE A 561 13.66 -15.68 3.91
CA ILE A 561 13.48 -15.11 2.57
C ILE A 561 13.67 -13.60 2.66
N MET A 562 14.39 -13.06 1.69
CA MET A 562 14.52 -11.62 1.46
C MET A 562 14.14 -11.29 0.03
N VAL A 563 13.14 -10.43 -0.14
CA VAL A 563 12.86 -9.79 -1.44
C VAL A 563 13.80 -8.61 -1.57
N MET A 564 14.63 -8.60 -2.61
CA MET A 564 15.54 -7.50 -2.93
C MET A 564 15.07 -6.82 -4.20
N MET A 565 14.52 -5.62 -4.08
CA MET A 565 14.07 -4.81 -5.21
C MET A 565 15.25 -4.10 -5.87
N PRO A 566 15.43 -4.24 -7.19
CA PRO A 566 16.37 -3.42 -7.96
C PRO A 566 16.08 -1.92 -7.81
N CYS A 567 17.09 -1.07 -7.99
CA CYS A 567 16.85 0.37 -8.16
C CYS A 567 16.27 0.65 -9.56
N GLU A 568 15.73 1.85 -9.75
CA GLU A 568 15.24 2.31 -11.04
C GLU A 568 16.32 2.27 -12.12
N THR A 569 15.90 1.86 -13.32
CA THR A 569 16.73 1.80 -14.52
C THR A 569 16.50 3.04 -15.38
N ALA A 570 17.43 3.39 -16.27
CA ALA A 570 17.28 4.53 -17.19
C ALA A 570 16.25 4.26 -18.32
N SER A 571 15.40 3.26 -18.14
CA SER A 571 14.47 2.78 -19.15
C SER A 571 13.07 3.38 -18.93
N THR A 572 12.41 3.75 -20.03
CA THR A 572 11.21 4.61 -20.02
C THR A 572 9.90 3.84 -20.20
N GLU A 573 9.84 2.59 -19.76
CA GLU A 573 8.61 1.78 -19.78
C GLU A 573 7.50 2.38 -18.89
N THR A 574 6.28 1.86 -19.02
CA THR A 574 5.06 2.42 -18.41
C THR A 574 5.14 2.49 -16.89
N TYR A 575 5.74 1.46 -16.28
CA TYR A 575 5.82 1.34 -14.83
C TYR A 575 7.24 1.65 -14.34
N THR A 576 7.31 2.33 -13.20
CA THR A 576 8.54 2.65 -12.48
C THR A 576 8.93 1.51 -11.54
N MET A 577 10.23 1.36 -11.26
CA MET A 577 10.69 0.39 -10.28
C MET A 577 10.10 0.66 -8.88
N SER A 578 9.83 1.91 -8.53
CA SER A 578 9.11 2.26 -7.29
C SER A 578 7.70 1.67 -7.21
N GLN A 579 6.99 1.52 -8.34
CA GLN A 579 5.68 0.84 -8.34
C GLN A 579 5.81 -0.67 -8.12
N TYR A 580 6.83 -1.30 -8.70
CA TYR A 580 7.13 -2.70 -8.41
C TYR A 580 7.55 -2.88 -6.94
N ALA A 581 8.38 -1.98 -6.42
CA ALA A 581 8.85 -2.01 -5.04
C ALA A 581 7.69 -1.86 -4.05
N TYR A 582 6.75 -0.95 -4.33
CA TYR A 582 5.52 -0.77 -3.56
C TYR A 582 4.69 -2.07 -3.46
N GLU A 583 4.38 -2.69 -4.60
CA GLU A 583 3.58 -3.93 -4.61
C GLU A 583 4.37 -5.12 -4.01
N ALA A 584 5.69 -5.17 -4.22
CA ALA A 584 6.55 -6.19 -3.60
C ALA A 584 6.61 -6.08 -2.07
N ALA A 585 6.62 -4.86 -1.55
CA ALA A 585 6.69 -4.61 -0.12
C ALA A 585 5.41 -5.07 0.59
N LYS A 586 4.24 -4.90 -0.04
CA LYS A 586 2.96 -5.46 0.44
C LYS A 586 3.03 -6.98 0.55
N VAL A 587 3.49 -7.65 -0.51
CA VAL A 587 3.66 -9.11 -0.52
C VAL A 587 4.63 -9.54 0.58
N ALA A 588 5.76 -8.85 0.71
CA ALA A 588 6.75 -9.16 1.73
C ALA A 588 6.20 -9.02 3.16
N ALA A 589 5.41 -7.98 3.42
CA ALA A 589 4.72 -7.78 4.69
C ALA A 589 3.68 -8.88 4.96
N GLN A 590 2.80 -9.16 4.00
CA GLN A 590 1.73 -10.16 4.11
C GLN A 590 2.26 -11.57 4.32
N GLN A 591 3.31 -11.96 3.60
CA GLN A 591 3.94 -13.29 3.71
C GLN A 591 5.06 -13.34 4.77
N GLY A 592 5.30 -12.23 5.48
CA GLY A 592 6.18 -12.15 6.64
C GLY A 592 7.65 -12.42 6.33
N VAL A 593 8.15 -11.94 5.19
CA VAL A 593 9.55 -12.06 4.74
C VAL A 593 10.28 -10.72 4.83
N ALA A 594 11.61 -10.75 4.78
CA ALA A 594 12.42 -9.53 4.76
C ALA A 594 12.32 -8.85 3.40
N TRP A 595 12.47 -7.53 3.39
CA TRP A 595 12.45 -6.72 2.17
C TRP A 595 13.62 -5.74 2.18
N LEU A 596 14.27 -5.60 1.03
CA LEU A 596 15.41 -4.72 0.80
C LEU A 596 15.20 -3.97 -0.51
N ASP A 597 15.18 -2.64 -0.46
CA ASP A 597 15.04 -1.79 -1.64
C ASP A 597 16.32 -1.04 -1.93
N LEU A 598 16.89 -1.33 -3.10
CA LEU A 598 18.14 -0.75 -3.55
C LEU A 598 17.98 0.69 -4.03
N GLN A 599 16.76 1.19 -4.30
CA GLN A 599 16.52 2.56 -4.75
C GLN A 599 17.16 3.58 -3.81
N TYR A 600 16.84 3.51 -2.51
CA TYR A 600 17.33 4.46 -1.52
C TYR A 600 18.83 4.28 -1.20
N VAL A 601 19.41 3.14 -1.59
CA VAL A 601 20.85 2.88 -1.45
C VAL A 601 21.61 3.53 -2.62
N PHE A 602 21.04 3.49 -3.83
CA PHE A 602 21.63 4.09 -5.03
C PHE A 602 21.41 5.62 -5.07
N GLY A 603 20.21 6.07 -4.70
CA GLY A 603 19.80 7.47 -4.62
C GLY A 603 18.39 7.67 -5.19
N ASP A 604 17.76 8.80 -4.90
CA ASP A 604 16.34 9.03 -5.21
C ASP A 604 16.02 9.17 -6.72
N ALA A 605 17.03 9.33 -7.58
CA ALA A 605 16.84 9.52 -9.01
C ALA A 605 17.96 8.88 -9.83
N VAL A 606 17.60 8.30 -10.98
CA VAL A 606 18.54 7.64 -11.91
C VAL A 606 19.70 8.54 -12.31
N ALA A 607 19.45 9.84 -12.52
CA ALA A 607 20.49 10.81 -12.88
C ALA A 607 21.66 10.91 -11.88
N ILE A 608 21.44 10.50 -10.63
CA ILE A 608 22.48 10.48 -9.60
C ILE A 608 23.49 9.36 -9.85
N TYR A 609 23.04 8.24 -10.45
CA TYR A 609 23.82 7.01 -10.53
C TYR A 609 23.91 6.39 -11.94
N GLU A 610 23.40 7.07 -12.96
CA GLU A 610 23.47 6.67 -14.37
C GLU A 610 24.90 6.71 -14.92
N ASP A 611 25.10 6.10 -16.08
CA ASP A 611 26.38 6.14 -16.80
C ASP A 611 26.80 7.58 -17.10
N GLY A 612 28.04 7.93 -16.75
CA GLY A 612 28.57 9.29 -16.90
C GLY A 612 28.27 10.25 -15.75
N SER A 613 27.47 9.84 -14.75
CA SER A 613 27.32 10.60 -13.50
C SER A 613 28.54 10.44 -12.57
N ASP A 614 28.64 11.29 -11.54
CA ASP A 614 29.67 11.17 -10.48
C ASP A 614 29.61 9.81 -9.75
N ARG A 615 28.44 9.15 -9.77
CA ARG A 615 28.25 7.80 -9.23
C ARG A 615 27.82 6.84 -10.33
N SER A 616 28.61 6.70 -11.40
CA SER A 616 28.40 5.77 -12.52
C SER A 616 28.27 4.29 -12.09
N TRP A 617 27.16 3.97 -11.45
CA TRP A 617 26.86 2.72 -10.77
C TRP A 617 25.92 1.87 -11.62
N LEU A 618 25.19 2.48 -12.56
CA LEU A 618 24.62 1.80 -13.72
C LEU A 618 25.61 1.82 -14.90
N ALA A 619 25.60 0.73 -15.65
CA ALA A 619 26.34 0.57 -16.89
C ALA A 619 25.71 1.40 -18.01
N SER A 620 26.44 1.55 -19.12
CA SER A 620 26.01 2.33 -20.30
C SER A 620 24.73 1.82 -20.97
N ASP A 621 24.28 0.61 -20.65
CA ASP A 621 22.98 0.10 -21.11
C ASP A 621 21.79 0.66 -20.30
N GLY A 622 22.06 1.41 -19.21
CA GLY A 622 21.06 2.01 -18.35
C GLY A 622 20.27 1.03 -17.50
N ILE A 623 20.58 -0.27 -17.56
CA ILE A 623 19.76 -1.34 -16.96
C ILE A 623 20.52 -2.07 -15.86
N HIS A 624 21.82 -2.29 -16.07
CA HIS A 624 22.60 -3.17 -15.21
C HIS A 624 23.54 -2.39 -14.31
N PRO A 625 23.80 -2.84 -13.07
CA PRO A 625 24.83 -2.25 -12.25
C PRO A 625 26.21 -2.51 -12.88
N THR A 626 27.10 -1.54 -12.76
CA THR A 626 28.52 -1.74 -13.04
C THR A 626 29.09 -2.74 -12.04
N ASP A 627 30.05 -3.56 -12.49
CA ASP A 627 30.58 -4.66 -11.68
C ASP A 627 31.13 -4.16 -10.33
N ASP A 628 31.93 -3.09 -10.33
CA ASP A 628 32.62 -2.59 -9.12
C ASP A 628 31.92 -1.41 -8.43
N GLY A 629 31.18 -0.59 -9.18
CA GLY A 629 30.41 0.52 -8.64
C GLY A 629 29.10 0.03 -8.02
N GLY A 630 28.05 -0.07 -8.83
CA GLY A 630 26.73 -0.49 -8.37
C GLY A 630 26.76 -1.86 -7.70
N GLY A 631 27.54 -2.80 -8.23
CA GLY A 631 27.68 -4.12 -7.61
C GLY A 631 28.41 -4.13 -6.28
N GLY A 632 29.28 -3.15 -6.03
CA GLY A 632 29.88 -2.93 -4.71
C GLY A 632 28.85 -2.44 -3.69
N VAL A 633 27.98 -1.51 -4.10
CA VAL A 633 26.91 -0.96 -3.27
C VAL A 633 25.89 -2.02 -2.88
N ILE A 634 25.43 -2.82 -3.86
CA ILE A 634 24.50 -3.94 -3.61
C ILE A 634 25.13 -4.94 -2.64
N ALA A 635 26.40 -5.27 -2.82
CA ALA A 635 27.07 -6.22 -1.96
C ALA A 635 27.15 -5.72 -0.51
N ASP A 636 27.56 -4.47 -0.28
CA ASP A 636 27.65 -3.87 1.06
C ASP A 636 26.31 -3.92 1.79
N VAL A 637 25.23 -3.44 1.15
CA VAL A 637 23.93 -3.39 1.81
C VAL A 637 23.39 -4.80 2.09
N VAL A 638 23.54 -5.75 1.16
CA VAL A 638 23.15 -7.16 1.40
C VAL A 638 23.93 -7.72 2.59
N ILE A 639 25.25 -7.57 2.63
CA ILE A 639 26.08 -8.10 3.73
C ILE A 639 25.64 -7.48 5.07
N ARG A 640 25.39 -6.17 5.13
CA ARG A 640 24.93 -5.50 6.36
C ARG A 640 23.59 -6.05 6.81
N THR A 641 22.63 -6.17 5.89
CA THR A 641 21.30 -6.74 6.16
C THR A 641 21.37 -8.15 6.75
N LEU A 642 22.27 -9.00 6.23
CA LEU A 642 22.40 -10.38 6.72
C LEU A 642 23.08 -10.48 8.09
N THR A 643 23.91 -9.50 8.46
CA THR A 643 24.84 -9.62 9.60
C THR A 643 24.52 -8.72 10.79
N HIS A 644 23.77 -7.63 10.60
CA HIS A 644 23.38 -6.68 11.65
C HIS A 644 21.97 -6.94 12.15
#